data_AF-A0A9D9LV86-F1
#
_entry.id   AF-A0A9D9LV86-F1
#
_cell.length_a   1.000
_cell.length_b   1.000
_cell.length_c   1.000
_cell.angle_alpha   90.00
_cell.angle_beta   90.00
_cell.angle_gamma   90.00
#
_symmetry.space_group_name_H-M   'P 1'
#
loop_
_entity.id
_entity.type
_entity.pdbx_description
1 polymer ?
#
loop_
_entity_poly.entity_id
_entity_poly.type
_entity_poly.pdbx_seq_one_letter_code
_entity_poly.pdbx_strand_id
1 'polypeptide(L)'
;MKKYLSLALIAVFGLFWSCSDDNIVAVYDPANATVPTLGNISGVELTEDGDAIITTYDEATFGLDVPRGYTLYAAKSGTNFDPMVKVSSTIKEGKITIKQTALNSLILNMGGIAGEPFSLDFKLVANALTDKSVEIAIATVESNVVTASFTPYDAEMLDKDKFPTAYIPGGYQAKGDGGSGWVFTDEQYLYDYEGTNVYTGLVDFYEVGAAGLDYGFKLTLAPTWDEGDFGAPTGVTLESEPSVVELKQKPSDPENDNILCFDSHRYYMFSFEPSAKKLTKMYAFDNVGIVGEFNGWNAADENCKMTYNKYYHRFYIDWTFADATKLKFTCDDAWDQNWGVDCAPGGADIPVEAGSYRIYLDLNKLTYDFNSNMYGKDEPGGQAVEPEPEPTYQGWGIIGSFNEWNGDVPMTEADGVWTGYVNLDADAAWKLRKDADWAENLGGAFAALGEPFTAVSAGDDIKVGQGGFFKVVYDSNAGTITVSEGNVWSLIGTLNGSNWDTDYFCTEVDGKWVSPEFTIEEEQAFKFRYNLSWDVNFGGVFVNFDEPFEAVAGGADIKLPAGKYIATLDPEAKTIVVVNASKSWGVIGNFNGWAEDVDMTEVVPGVWVSPVIELTEGWKIRYDDGWEVNRGGATPSEAGVAVAAVPGGSDINLAGAYSVVYNANSEVIYTLRWGVVGSIASIDGFNWNADVPMNLGTDGKWYSTPMALTTEDRFKIREFAGWDNNRGGECAAIGEPFAVTAGGSDMFVPADGVYMLVYDAANETIELTTNFWGLIGNFNGWSADVFMTNLGNGVWAAYNQTFEGGWKIRQAAGWDNNRGGVFAESGIPFEVTNGGADIDTGGATIDIVYDSAAETITATAR
;
A
#
# COMPACT_ATOMS: atom_id res chain seq x y z
N MET A 1 53.07 52.93 -18.78
CA MET A 1 52.05 52.62 -17.76
C MET A 1 50.76 53.25 -18.28
N LYS A 2 49.84 52.49 -18.90
CA LYS A 2 48.71 51.77 -18.25
C LYS A 2 47.91 52.76 -17.37
N LYS A 3 46.93 53.49 -17.92
CA LYS A 3 45.53 53.10 -18.29
C LYS A 3 44.74 52.67 -17.05
N TYR A 4 43.91 53.53 -16.44
CA TYR A 4 42.54 54.02 -16.80
C TYR A 4 41.48 53.22 -16.00
N LEU A 5 40.91 53.81 -14.93
CA LEU A 5 39.62 54.55 -14.85
C LEU A 5 38.42 53.57 -14.78
N SER A 6 37.80 53.30 -13.61
CA SER A 6 36.83 54.13 -12.84
C SER A 6 35.44 54.16 -13.51
N LEU A 7 34.30 53.96 -12.83
CA LEU A 7 33.92 53.91 -11.39
C LEU A 7 32.76 52.85 -11.22
N ALA A 8 32.09 52.51 -10.10
CA ALA A 8 31.92 53.10 -8.76
C ALA A 8 31.40 52.10 -7.67
N LEU A 9 31.08 52.66 -6.49
CA LEU A 9 30.00 52.36 -5.50
C LEU A 9 28.98 51.22 -5.82
N ILE A 10 28.46 50.39 -4.89
CA ILE A 10 28.51 50.22 -3.40
C ILE A 10 28.55 48.69 -3.13
N ALA A 11 29.53 48.11 -2.41
CA ALA A 11 29.53 47.78 -0.96
C ALA A 11 28.41 46.80 -0.48
N VAL A 12 28.66 45.77 0.35
CA VAL A 12 29.87 45.39 1.13
C VAL A 12 29.85 43.87 1.49
N PHE A 13 31.02 43.21 1.41
CA PHE A 13 31.48 41.93 2.04
C PHE A 13 30.50 40.75 2.25
N GLY A 14 30.86 39.59 1.66
CA GLY A 14 30.26 38.28 1.95
C GLY A 14 31.06 37.06 1.48
N LEU A 15 32.39 37.17 1.32
CA LEU A 15 33.23 36.02 0.93
C LEU A 15 33.44 35.07 2.11
N PHE A 16 33.01 33.81 1.99
CA PHE A 16 33.92 32.64 1.97
C PHE A 16 33.21 31.35 1.50
N TRP A 17 33.58 30.91 0.28
CA TRP A 17 33.43 29.55 -0.28
C TRP A 17 32.04 28.90 -0.32
N SER A 18 31.48 28.88 -1.54
CA SER A 18 30.70 27.73 -2.03
C SER A 18 31.64 26.83 -2.85
N CYS A 19 31.44 25.51 -2.80
CA CYS A 19 31.84 24.63 -3.89
C CYS A 19 30.83 24.78 -5.04
N SER A 20 31.15 24.27 -6.23
CA SER A 20 30.22 24.17 -7.36
C SER A 20 29.94 22.71 -7.64
N ASP A 21 28.67 22.30 -7.54
CA ASP A 21 28.26 20.91 -7.73
C ASP A 21 27.82 20.67 -9.18
N ASP A 22 28.82 20.39 -10.03
CA ASP A 22 28.63 20.05 -11.45
C ASP A 22 27.84 18.73 -11.58
N ASN A 23 26.66 18.77 -12.20
CA ASN A 23 25.86 17.56 -12.49
C ASN A 23 26.32 16.90 -13.80
N ILE A 24 26.85 15.67 -13.70
CA ILE A 24 27.33 14.89 -14.85
C ILE A 24 26.27 13.85 -15.25
N VAL A 25 25.72 13.97 -16.45
CA VAL A 25 24.83 12.94 -17.02
C VAL A 25 25.65 11.70 -17.38
N ALA A 26 25.38 10.58 -16.70
CA ALA A 26 26.07 9.31 -16.90
C ALA A 26 25.23 8.37 -17.80
N VAL A 27 25.84 7.78 -18.83
CA VAL A 27 25.16 6.94 -19.84
C VAL A 27 25.53 5.47 -19.60
N TYR A 28 24.52 4.60 -19.47
CA TYR A 28 24.78 3.17 -19.28
C TYR A 28 25.38 2.53 -20.53
N ASP A 29 26.55 1.92 -20.37
CA ASP A 29 27.20 1.10 -21.39
C ASP A 29 27.50 -0.27 -20.77
N PRO A 30 26.85 -1.36 -21.23
CA PRO A 30 27.10 -2.72 -20.74
C PRO A 30 28.57 -3.16 -20.82
N ALA A 31 29.39 -2.57 -21.69
CA ALA A 31 30.83 -2.87 -21.76
C ALA A 31 31.65 -2.25 -20.60
N ASN A 32 31.09 -1.28 -19.88
CA ASN A 32 31.69 -0.68 -18.67
C ASN A 32 31.13 -1.28 -17.37
N ALA A 33 30.18 -2.22 -17.45
CA ALA A 33 29.66 -2.91 -16.28
C ALA A 33 30.64 -3.98 -15.78
N THR A 34 30.90 -4.02 -14.47
CA THR A 34 31.66 -5.10 -13.83
C THR A 34 30.72 -6.05 -13.11
N VAL A 35 30.71 -7.32 -13.53
CA VAL A 35 29.96 -8.38 -12.82
C VAL A 35 30.37 -8.44 -11.35
N PRO A 36 29.43 -8.63 -10.41
CA PRO A 36 29.77 -8.83 -9.01
C PRO A 36 30.52 -10.16 -8.84
N THR A 37 31.49 -10.22 -7.94
CA THR A 37 32.10 -11.50 -7.56
C THR A 37 31.45 -11.98 -6.27
N LEU A 38 30.70 -13.08 -6.33
CA LEU A 38 30.10 -13.71 -5.15
C LEU A 38 31.19 -14.50 -4.41
N GLY A 39 31.42 -14.15 -3.15
CA GLY A 39 32.40 -14.78 -2.27
C GLY A 39 32.00 -16.18 -1.84
N ASN A 40 32.99 -16.94 -1.33
CA ASN A 40 32.81 -18.33 -0.97
C ASN A 40 31.79 -18.51 0.18
N ILE A 41 30.62 -19.04 -0.16
CA ILE A 41 29.62 -19.50 0.81
C ILE A 41 30.12 -20.82 1.40
N SER A 42 30.28 -20.88 2.72
CA SER A 42 30.69 -22.11 3.41
C SER A 42 29.47 -22.99 3.68
N GLY A 43 29.53 -24.24 3.22
CA GLY A 43 28.56 -25.26 3.59
C GLY A 43 28.63 -25.61 5.08
N VAL A 44 27.48 -25.77 5.72
CA VAL A 44 27.33 -26.09 7.16
C VAL A 44 26.14 -27.03 7.38
N GLU A 45 26.11 -27.69 8.53
CA GLU A 45 24.87 -28.28 9.06
C GLU A 45 23.98 -27.14 9.55
N LEU A 46 22.73 -27.09 9.11
CA LEU A 46 21.77 -26.03 9.46
C LEU A 46 21.09 -26.36 10.78
N THR A 47 20.77 -25.31 11.54
CA THR A 47 20.08 -25.39 12.84
C THR A 47 19.12 -24.21 12.98
N GLU A 48 18.08 -24.38 13.81
CA GLU A 48 17.03 -23.39 14.03
C GLU A 48 17.58 -22.09 14.66
N ASP A 49 18.31 -22.21 15.77
CA ASP A 49 19.05 -21.12 16.44
C ASP A 49 20.40 -20.79 15.79
N GLY A 50 20.65 -21.24 14.56
CA GLY A 50 21.97 -21.22 13.94
C GLY A 50 22.46 -19.84 13.52
N ASP A 51 23.70 -19.49 13.91
CA ASP A 51 24.42 -18.27 13.47
C ASP A 51 24.25 -18.02 11.97
N ALA A 52 23.85 -16.80 11.60
CA ALA A 52 23.54 -16.49 10.21
C ALA A 52 24.75 -16.72 9.28
N ILE A 53 24.50 -17.34 8.13
CA ILE A 53 25.54 -17.61 7.12
C ILE A 53 25.88 -16.29 6.44
N ILE A 54 27.05 -15.76 6.76
CA ILE A 54 27.58 -14.52 6.18
C ILE A 54 28.57 -14.88 5.06
N THR A 55 28.30 -14.38 3.86
CA THR A 55 29.30 -14.29 2.77
C THR A 55 29.52 -12.84 2.38
N THR A 56 30.55 -12.58 1.59
CA THR A 56 30.86 -11.28 1.00
C THR A 56 30.59 -11.28 -0.51
N TYR A 57 30.43 -10.10 -1.09
CA TYR A 57 30.45 -9.92 -2.54
C TYR A 57 31.27 -8.69 -2.91
N ASP A 58 32.01 -8.77 -4.02
CA ASP A 58 32.59 -7.59 -4.65
C ASP A 58 31.48 -6.83 -5.37
N GLU A 59 31.44 -5.52 -5.15
CA GLU A 59 30.36 -4.65 -5.61
C GLU A 59 30.30 -4.53 -7.14
N ALA A 60 29.16 -4.92 -7.72
CA ALA A 60 28.88 -4.63 -9.13
C ALA A 60 28.91 -3.12 -9.40
N THR A 61 29.58 -2.72 -10.48
CA THR A 61 29.56 -1.34 -11.00
C THR A 61 28.90 -1.35 -12.38
N PHE A 62 28.19 -0.28 -12.71
CA PHE A 62 27.49 -0.14 -13.99
C PHE A 62 28.11 0.94 -14.90
N GLY A 63 29.30 1.44 -14.54
CA GLY A 63 29.87 2.66 -15.14
C GLY A 63 29.16 3.96 -14.72
N LEU A 64 28.18 3.87 -13.81
CA LEU A 64 27.35 4.96 -13.31
C LEU A 64 27.48 5.09 -11.79
N ASP A 65 27.32 6.31 -11.26
CA ASP A 65 27.15 6.57 -9.83
C ASP A 65 25.66 6.58 -9.49
N VAL A 66 25.11 5.40 -9.23
CA VAL A 66 23.68 5.14 -8.96
C VAL A 66 23.53 4.13 -7.83
N PRO A 67 22.40 4.14 -7.07
CA PRO A 67 22.09 3.08 -6.13
C PRO A 67 22.01 1.72 -6.86
N ARG A 68 22.36 0.63 -6.17
CA ARG A 68 22.42 -0.71 -6.78
C ARG A 68 21.67 -1.73 -5.94
N GLY A 69 20.77 -2.46 -6.59
CA GLY A 69 20.00 -3.55 -6.04
C GLY A 69 20.75 -4.86 -6.20
N TYR A 70 20.60 -5.74 -5.23
CA TYR A 70 21.21 -7.06 -5.24
C TYR A 70 20.17 -8.08 -4.80
N THR A 71 19.98 -9.14 -5.59
CA THR A 71 19.17 -10.30 -5.21
C THR A 71 20.03 -11.56 -5.34
N LEU A 72 20.18 -12.29 -4.23
CA LEU A 72 20.79 -13.62 -4.24
C LEU A 72 19.77 -14.63 -4.78
N TYR A 73 20.19 -15.46 -5.73
CA TYR A 73 19.43 -16.58 -6.26
C TYR A 73 20.19 -17.90 -6.03
N ALA A 74 19.44 -18.98 -5.87
CA ALA A 74 19.94 -20.34 -5.76
C ALA A 74 19.15 -21.30 -6.67
N ALA A 75 19.79 -22.41 -7.00
CA ALA A 75 19.15 -23.57 -7.61
C ALA A 75 19.85 -24.85 -7.14
N LYS A 76 19.20 -26.00 -7.31
CA LYS A 76 19.80 -27.31 -7.03
C LYS A 76 21.05 -27.50 -7.91
N SER A 77 22.17 -27.89 -7.31
CA SER A 77 23.46 -27.87 -8.01
C SER A 77 23.46 -28.73 -9.27
N GLY A 78 23.93 -28.17 -10.38
CA GLY A 78 23.93 -28.81 -11.70
C GLY A 78 22.63 -28.68 -12.51
N THR A 79 21.57 -28.03 -12.00
CA THR A 79 20.35 -27.73 -12.79
C THR A 79 20.48 -26.48 -13.67
N ASN A 80 21.58 -25.74 -13.56
CA ASN A 80 21.86 -24.52 -14.35
C ASN A 80 20.77 -23.43 -14.20
N PHE A 81 20.28 -23.26 -12.96
CA PHE A 81 19.22 -22.31 -12.59
C PHE A 81 17.84 -22.59 -13.24
N ASP A 82 17.50 -23.86 -13.41
CA ASP A 82 16.15 -24.32 -13.75
C ASP A 82 15.59 -25.21 -12.63
N PRO A 83 14.64 -24.72 -11.79
CA PRO A 83 14.19 -23.33 -11.67
C PRO A 83 15.19 -22.43 -10.92
N MET A 84 15.07 -21.13 -11.13
CA MET A 84 15.86 -20.08 -10.45
C MET A 84 15.07 -19.51 -9.27
N VAL A 85 15.50 -19.74 -8.04
CA VAL A 85 14.75 -19.38 -6.82
C VAL A 85 15.45 -18.26 -6.04
N LYS A 86 14.71 -17.24 -5.61
CA LYS A 86 15.23 -16.12 -4.81
C LYS A 86 15.53 -16.57 -3.37
N VAL A 87 16.71 -16.24 -2.87
CA VAL A 87 17.14 -16.56 -1.49
C VAL A 87 16.82 -15.39 -0.56
N SER A 88 15.95 -15.63 0.43
CA SER A 88 15.67 -14.64 1.48
C SER A 88 16.95 -14.34 2.26
N SER A 89 17.42 -13.10 2.17
CA SER A 89 18.73 -12.66 2.69
C SER A 89 18.79 -11.14 2.83
N THR A 90 19.62 -10.66 3.76
CA THR A 90 19.90 -9.23 3.93
C THR A 90 21.21 -8.90 3.21
N ILE A 91 21.17 -7.96 2.26
CA ILE A 91 22.33 -7.62 1.41
C ILE A 91 22.64 -6.13 1.57
N LYS A 92 23.82 -5.81 2.12
CA LYS A 92 24.27 -4.43 2.39
C LYS A 92 25.79 -4.41 2.61
N GLU A 93 26.47 -3.31 2.28
CA GLU A 93 27.88 -3.05 2.64
C GLU A 93 28.85 -4.21 2.28
N GLY A 94 28.74 -4.74 1.05
CA GLY A 94 29.57 -5.85 0.56
C GLY A 94 29.34 -7.20 1.25
N LYS A 95 28.28 -7.35 2.07
CA LYS A 95 27.92 -8.59 2.78
C LYS A 95 26.53 -9.08 2.39
N ILE A 96 26.38 -10.40 2.38
CA ILE A 96 25.10 -11.10 2.29
C ILE A 96 24.95 -11.93 3.55
N THR A 97 23.86 -11.72 4.29
CA THR A 97 23.51 -12.44 5.52
C THR A 97 22.29 -13.30 5.27
N ILE A 98 22.43 -14.62 5.40
CA ILE A 98 21.38 -15.60 5.17
C ILE A 98 21.02 -16.25 6.52
N LYS A 99 19.76 -16.16 6.95
CA LYS A 99 19.29 -16.90 8.14
C LYS A 99 19.30 -18.40 7.84
N GLN A 100 19.81 -19.23 8.75
CA GLN A 100 19.86 -20.69 8.54
C GLN A 100 18.45 -21.25 8.33
N THR A 101 17.47 -20.80 9.12
CA THR A 101 16.04 -21.12 8.97
C THR A 101 15.51 -20.91 7.54
N ALA A 102 15.75 -19.73 6.96
CA ALA A 102 15.28 -19.36 5.62
C ALA A 102 15.96 -20.20 4.50
N LEU A 103 17.24 -20.54 4.68
CA LEU A 103 17.94 -21.43 3.76
C LEU A 103 17.46 -22.89 3.91
N ASN A 104 17.09 -23.29 5.13
CA ASN A 104 16.56 -24.61 5.43
C ASN A 104 15.25 -24.86 4.68
N SER A 105 14.29 -23.93 4.80
CA SER A 105 13.03 -23.97 4.03
C SER A 105 13.31 -24.04 2.53
N LEU A 106 14.18 -23.18 1.99
CA LEU A 106 14.52 -23.19 0.55
C LEU A 106 15.08 -24.55 0.09
N ILE A 107 15.87 -25.24 0.91
CA ILE A 107 16.41 -26.57 0.59
C ILE A 107 15.30 -27.64 0.63
N LEU A 108 14.43 -27.63 1.65
CA LEU A 108 13.32 -28.57 1.75
C LEU A 108 12.32 -28.37 0.58
N ASN A 109 11.99 -27.13 0.23
CA ASN A 109 11.20 -26.78 -0.96
C ASN A 109 11.81 -27.31 -2.28
N MET A 110 13.15 -27.45 -2.37
CA MET A 110 13.85 -28.03 -3.53
C MET A 110 13.98 -29.57 -3.49
N GLY A 111 13.26 -30.23 -2.58
CA GLY A 111 13.33 -31.68 -2.36
C GLY A 111 14.65 -32.12 -1.74
N GLY A 112 15.18 -31.33 -0.81
CA GLY A 112 16.20 -31.76 0.15
C GLY A 112 15.59 -32.63 1.25
N ILE A 113 16.43 -33.45 1.89
CA ILE A 113 16.02 -34.37 2.95
C ILE A 113 16.75 -33.95 4.24
N ALA A 114 16.00 -33.81 5.33
CA ALA A 114 16.57 -33.49 6.64
C ALA A 114 17.67 -34.49 7.04
N GLY A 115 18.82 -33.99 7.48
CA GLY A 115 19.99 -34.79 7.83
C GLY A 115 20.88 -35.25 6.67
N GLU A 116 20.51 -35.01 5.40
CA GLU A 116 21.31 -35.39 4.22
C GLU A 116 21.89 -34.17 3.46
N PRO A 117 23.19 -34.15 3.10
CA PRO A 117 23.81 -33.00 2.43
C PRO A 117 23.19 -32.65 1.06
N PHE A 118 22.61 -31.45 0.96
CA PHE A 118 22.03 -30.89 -0.25
C PHE A 118 22.92 -29.79 -0.84
N SER A 119 23.26 -29.91 -2.12
CA SER A 119 24.15 -28.94 -2.80
C SER A 119 23.34 -27.93 -3.62
N LEU A 120 23.63 -26.64 -3.39
CA LEU A 120 23.06 -25.50 -4.09
C LEU A 120 24.13 -24.78 -4.91
N ASP A 121 23.76 -24.37 -6.12
CA ASP A 121 24.49 -23.38 -6.92
C ASP A 121 23.86 -22.00 -6.69
N PHE A 122 24.66 -21.04 -6.23
CA PHE A 122 24.24 -19.66 -5.98
C PHE A 122 24.78 -18.69 -7.04
N LYS A 123 24.00 -17.67 -7.38
CA LYS A 123 24.47 -16.48 -8.11
C LYS A 123 23.84 -15.22 -7.52
N LEU A 124 24.61 -14.15 -7.46
CA LEU A 124 24.12 -12.81 -7.14
C LEU A 124 23.76 -12.12 -8.45
N VAL A 125 22.50 -11.70 -8.57
CA VAL A 125 22.07 -10.79 -9.63
C VAL A 125 22.15 -9.37 -9.06
N ALA A 126 22.79 -8.48 -9.79
CA ALA A 126 22.89 -7.07 -9.46
C ALA A 126 22.19 -6.23 -10.52
N ASN A 127 21.44 -5.23 -10.08
CA ASN A 127 20.68 -4.30 -10.90
C ASN A 127 21.11 -2.87 -10.56
N ALA A 128 21.25 -2.00 -11.56
CA ALA A 128 21.22 -0.56 -11.30
C ALA A 128 19.80 -0.17 -10.86
N LEU A 129 19.69 0.75 -9.90
CA LEU A 129 18.40 1.28 -9.45
C LEU A 129 18.25 2.76 -9.82
N THR A 130 17.00 3.21 -9.88
CA THR A 130 16.69 4.64 -9.78
C THR A 130 16.91 5.16 -8.35
N ASP A 131 16.85 6.49 -8.19
CA ASP A 131 16.74 7.17 -6.91
C ASP A 131 15.56 6.66 -6.05
N LYS A 132 14.45 6.27 -6.69
CA LYS A 132 13.29 5.61 -6.07
C LYS A 132 13.45 4.09 -5.84
N SER A 133 14.67 3.55 -5.92
CA SER A 133 14.97 2.11 -5.70
C SER A 133 14.30 1.12 -6.67
N VAL A 134 13.88 1.56 -7.86
CA VAL A 134 13.26 0.70 -8.89
C VAL A 134 14.34 0.09 -9.79
N GLU A 135 14.23 -1.20 -10.13
CA GLU A 135 15.22 -1.91 -10.93
C GLU A 135 15.23 -1.47 -12.41
N ILE A 136 16.40 -1.08 -12.91
CA ILE A 136 16.62 -0.72 -14.32
C ILE A 136 16.88 -2.01 -15.10
N ALA A 137 15.83 -2.63 -15.65
CA ALA A 137 15.87 -3.98 -16.22
C ALA A 137 16.94 -4.22 -17.32
N ILE A 138 17.35 -3.17 -18.06
CA ILE A 138 18.43 -3.26 -19.06
C ILE A 138 19.85 -3.27 -18.45
N ALA A 139 19.99 -2.90 -17.18
CA ALA A 139 21.24 -2.75 -16.45
C ALA A 139 21.37 -3.84 -15.37
N THR A 140 21.27 -5.10 -15.82
CA THR A 140 21.34 -6.32 -15.01
C THR A 140 22.66 -7.06 -15.28
N VAL A 141 23.36 -7.52 -14.23
CA VAL A 141 24.54 -8.39 -14.35
C VAL A 141 24.53 -9.53 -13.33
N GLU A 142 25.05 -10.69 -13.72
CA GLU A 142 25.09 -11.89 -12.87
C GLU A 142 26.53 -12.21 -12.41
N SER A 143 26.67 -12.74 -11.19
CA SER A 143 27.98 -13.14 -10.64
C SER A 143 28.53 -14.44 -11.23
N ASN A 144 29.77 -14.77 -10.85
CA ASN A 144 30.21 -16.17 -10.82
C ASN A 144 29.23 -17.04 -10.02
N VAL A 145 29.09 -18.30 -10.42
CA VAL A 145 28.38 -19.30 -9.61
C VAL A 145 29.26 -19.72 -8.43
N VAL A 146 28.66 -19.90 -7.26
CA VAL A 146 29.28 -20.49 -6.06
C VAL A 146 28.48 -21.72 -5.65
N THR A 147 29.09 -22.89 -5.62
CA THR A 147 28.45 -24.13 -5.15
C THR A 147 28.77 -24.36 -3.68
N ALA A 148 27.75 -24.55 -2.84
CA ALA A 148 27.91 -24.93 -1.43
C ALA A 148 26.93 -26.06 -1.06
N SER A 149 27.28 -26.87 -0.07
CA SER A 149 26.47 -28.01 0.38
C SER A 149 26.12 -27.88 1.85
N PHE A 150 24.83 -27.97 2.18
CA PHE A 150 24.31 -27.83 3.53
C PHE A 150 23.55 -29.07 3.93
N THR A 151 23.58 -29.41 5.20
CA THR A 151 22.70 -30.45 5.75
C THR A 151 21.50 -29.74 6.38
N PRO A 152 20.28 -29.81 5.79
CA PRO A 152 19.11 -29.19 6.39
C PRO A 152 18.69 -29.93 7.67
N TYR A 153 18.15 -29.21 8.64
CA TYR A 153 17.41 -29.80 9.76
C TYR A 153 15.95 -30.02 9.37
N ASP A 154 15.23 -30.83 10.14
CA ASP A 154 13.81 -31.06 9.90
C ASP A 154 12.99 -29.85 10.32
N ALA A 155 12.27 -29.23 9.39
CA ALA A 155 11.48 -28.02 9.62
C ALA A 155 10.12 -28.17 8.95
N GLU A 156 9.05 -27.92 9.72
CA GLU A 156 7.70 -28.26 9.33
C GLU A 156 7.10 -27.25 8.33
N MET A 157 7.41 -27.47 7.05
CA MET A 157 6.72 -26.84 5.92
C MET A 157 5.21 -27.10 5.98
N LEU A 158 4.40 -26.09 5.72
CA LEU A 158 2.94 -26.20 5.70
C LEU A 158 2.43 -26.89 4.43
N ASP A 159 1.23 -27.46 4.49
CA ASP A 159 0.65 -28.21 3.37
C ASP A 159 0.26 -27.31 2.19
N LYS A 160 -0.20 -26.07 2.45
CA LYS A 160 -0.45 -25.06 1.40
C LYS A 160 0.78 -24.69 0.57
N ASP A 161 1.98 -24.92 1.10
CA ASP A 161 3.26 -24.64 0.42
C ASP A 161 3.87 -25.91 -0.20
N LYS A 162 3.16 -27.05 -0.12
CA LYS A 162 3.53 -28.37 -0.66
C LYS A 162 2.57 -28.89 -1.73
N PHE A 163 1.27 -28.69 -1.55
CA PHE A 163 0.21 -29.40 -2.29
C PHE A 163 -0.76 -28.43 -3.00
N PRO A 164 -1.36 -28.84 -4.13
CA PRO A 164 -2.46 -28.09 -4.72
C PRO A 164 -3.60 -27.90 -3.71
N THR A 165 -4.11 -26.68 -3.64
CA THR A 165 -5.00 -26.21 -2.57
C THR A 165 -6.35 -25.80 -3.15
N ALA A 166 -7.43 -26.33 -2.56
CA ALA A 166 -8.78 -25.82 -2.74
C ALA A 166 -9.17 -24.97 -1.52
N TYR A 167 -9.74 -23.80 -1.78
CA TYR A 167 -10.14 -22.81 -0.80
C TYR A 167 -11.59 -23.05 -0.41
N ILE A 168 -11.95 -22.83 0.86
CA ILE A 168 -13.31 -23.02 1.39
C ILE A 168 -13.86 -21.71 2.01
N PRO A 169 -14.03 -20.63 1.23
CA PRO A 169 -14.60 -19.38 1.72
C PRO A 169 -16.05 -19.57 2.21
N GLY A 170 -16.39 -18.95 3.34
CA GLY A 170 -17.74 -19.02 3.92
C GLY A 170 -17.96 -18.07 5.09
N GLY A 171 -19.22 -17.88 5.48
CA GLY A 171 -19.58 -16.98 6.58
C GLY A 171 -19.14 -17.46 7.97
N TYR A 172 -18.78 -18.74 8.13
CA TYR A 172 -18.17 -19.29 9.34
C TYR A 172 -16.79 -18.66 9.69
N GLN A 173 -16.15 -18.00 8.72
CA GLN A 173 -14.91 -17.23 8.91
C GLN A 173 -15.16 -15.85 9.54
N ALA A 174 -16.42 -15.42 9.67
CA ALA A 174 -16.78 -14.19 10.35
C ALA A 174 -16.60 -14.35 11.87
N LYS A 175 -15.46 -13.88 12.37
CA LYS A 175 -15.16 -13.90 13.81
C LYS A 175 -16.13 -12.99 14.57
N GLY A 176 -16.44 -13.35 15.81
CA GLY A 176 -17.38 -12.63 16.68
C GLY A 176 -16.92 -11.23 17.14
N ASP A 177 -15.78 -10.78 16.65
CA ASP A 177 -15.19 -9.44 16.82
C ASP A 177 -15.69 -8.43 15.76
N GLY A 178 -16.26 -8.90 14.66
CA GLY A 178 -16.70 -8.08 13.52
C GLY A 178 -16.01 -8.40 12.19
N GLY A 179 -15.08 -9.36 12.15
CA GLY A 179 -14.38 -9.78 10.94
C GLY A 179 -15.31 -10.25 9.81
N SER A 180 -14.98 -9.91 8.57
CA SER A 180 -15.73 -10.34 7.39
C SER A 180 -15.48 -11.82 7.05
N GLY A 181 -16.55 -12.61 6.97
CA GLY A 181 -16.50 -13.94 6.38
C GLY A 181 -16.36 -13.90 4.85
N TRP A 182 -16.36 -15.08 4.21
CA TRP A 182 -16.20 -15.24 2.74
C TRP A 182 -14.82 -14.83 2.19
N VAL A 183 -13.77 -15.05 2.98
CA VAL A 183 -12.38 -14.67 2.65
C VAL A 183 -11.53 -15.87 2.25
N PHE A 184 -10.55 -15.67 1.37
CA PHE A 184 -9.65 -16.73 0.91
C PHE A 184 -8.43 -16.97 1.81
N THR A 185 -8.32 -16.25 2.94
CA THR A 185 -7.09 -16.08 3.72
C THR A 185 -7.08 -16.76 5.10
N ASP A 186 -8.21 -17.19 5.65
CA ASP A 186 -8.35 -17.62 7.06
C ASP A 186 -7.80 -19.04 7.38
N GLU A 187 -6.71 -19.42 6.71
CA GLU A 187 -5.83 -20.54 7.08
C GLU A 187 -6.46 -21.95 7.03
N GLN A 188 -7.68 -22.11 6.49
CA GLN A 188 -8.39 -23.39 6.38
C GLN A 188 -8.60 -23.80 4.92
N TYR A 189 -8.15 -25.02 4.58
CA TYR A 189 -7.93 -25.45 3.20
C TYR A 189 -8.14 -26.97 3.02
N LEU A 190 -8.44 -27.40 1.79
CA LEU A 190 -8.43 -28.80 1.38
C LEU A 190 -7.27 -29.03 0.41
N TYR A 191 -6.54 -30.14 0.54
CA TYR A 191 -5.30 -30.40 -0.20
C TYR A 191 -5.36 -31.66 -1.07
N ASP A 192 -4.82 -31.59 -2.29
CA ASP A 192 -4.62 -32.75 -3.15
C ASP A 192 -3.26 -33.41 -2.87
N TYR A 193 -3.19 -34.16 -1.76
CA TYR A 193 -1.98 -34.83 -1.28
C TYR A 193 -1.36 -35.82 -2.29
N GLU A 194 -2.15 -36.36 -3.22
CA GLU A 194 -1.75 -37.41 -4.17
C GLU A 194 -1.57 -36.90 -5.62
N GLY A 195 -1.85 -35.62 -5.90
CA GLY A 195 -1.80 -35.06 -7.26
C GLY A 195 -2.86 -35.64 -8.21
N THR A 196 -4.04 -35.98 -7.67
CA THR A 196 -5.15 -36.67 -8.36
C THR A 196 -6.32 -35.75 -8.75
N ASN A 197 -6.24 -34.47 -8.39
CA ASN A 197 -7.34 -33.50 -8.40
C ASN A 197 -8.51 -33.91 -7.48
N VAL A 198 -8.20 -34.51 -6.33
CA VAL A 198 -9.13 -34.80 -5.23
C VAL A 198 -8.58 -34.18 -3.95
N TYR A 199 -9.28 -33.20 -3.41
CA TYR A 199 -8.79 -32.36 -2.31
C TYR A 199 -9.42 -32.82 -0.99
N THR A 200 -8.63 -33.01 0.06
CA THR A 200 -9.11 -33.43 1.38
C THR A 200 -8.61 -32.51 2.49
N GLY A 201 -9.46 -32.25 3.49
CA GLY A 201 -9.10 -31.44 4.65
C GLY A 201 -10.18 -31.39 5.71
N LEU A 202 -9.75 -31.25 6.97
CA LEU A 202 -10.58 -30.91 8.11
C LEU A 202 -10.85 -29.40 8.13
N VAL A 203 -12.09 -29.02 8.42
CA VAL A 203 -12.51 -27.62 8.55
C VAL A 203 -13.26 -27.44 9.87
N ASP A 204 -12.86 -26.41 10.62
CA ASP A 204 -13.46 -25.92 11.87
C ASP A 204 -14.42 -24.76 11.56
N PHE A 205 -15.71 -24.97 11.80
CA PHE A 205 -16.79 -23.99 11.58
C PHE A 205 -17.08 -23.14 12.83
N TYR A 206 -16.26 -23.25 13.88
CA TYR A 206 -16.41 -22.57 15.17
C TYR A 206 -17.74 -22.90 15.89
N GLU A 207 -18.21 -22.04 16.80
CA GLU A 207 -19.39 -22.33 17.63
C GLU A 207 -20.68 -22.45 16.80
N VAL A 208 -21.21 -23.68 16.75
CA VAL A 208 -22.50 -24.01 16.16
C VAL A 208 -23.64 -23.40 16.99
N GLY A 209 -24.46 -22.55 16.37
CA GLY A 209 -25.76 -22.13 16.93
C GLY A 209 -25.92 -20.64 17.27
N ALA A 210 -25.03 -19.75 16.82
CA ALA A 210 -25.24 -18.31 16.89
C ALA A 210 -26.41 -17.90 15.98
N ALA A 211 -27.59 -17.71 16.58
CA ALA A 211 -28.86 -17.56 15.87
C ALA A 211 -28.96 -16.25 15.06
N GLY A 212 -28.52 -16.29 13.81
CA GLY A 212 -28.64 -15.18 12.85
C GLY A 212 -27.50 -15.07 11.82
N LEU A 213 -26.43 -15.84 11.94
CA LEU A 213 -25.30 -15.83 11.00
C LEU A 213 -25.56 -16.72 9.77
N ASP A 214 -24.99 -16.35 8.62
CA ASP A 214 -24.93 -17.19 7.43
C ASP A 214 -23.76 -18.18 7.56
N TYR A 215 -24.05 -19.42 7.95
CA TYR A 215 -23.06 -20.51 8.01
C TYR A 215 -22.72 -21.08 6.62
N GLY A 216 -23.19 -20.45 5.54
CA GLY A 216 -22.92 -20.87 4.17
C GLY A 216 -21.43 -20.87 3.83
N PHE A 217 -21.02 -21.84 3.03
CA PHE A 217 -19.69 -21.86 2.41
C PHE A 217 -19.74 -22.29 0.95
N LYS A 218 -18.61 -22.11 0.26
CA LYS A 218 -18.36 -22.52 -1.13
C LYS A 218 -16.94 -23.05 -1.27
N LEU A 219 -16.59 -23.52 -2.46
CA LEU A 219 -15.27 -24.03 -2.79
C LEU A 219 -14.73 -23.37 -4.06
N THR A 220 -13.45 -23.02 -4.10
CA THR A 220 -12.73 -22.51 -5.29
C THR A 220 -11.35 -23.16 -5.43
N LEU A 221 -10.76 -23.12 -6.64
CA LEU A 221 -9.42 -23.71 -6.90
C LEU A 221 -8.28 -22.67 -6.89
N ALA A 222 -8.62 -21.39 -6.76
CA ALA A 222 -7.70 -20.29 -6.53
C ALA A 222 -8.37 -19.27 -5.57
N PRO A 223 -7.65 -18.28 -5.02
CA PRO A 223 -8.22 -17.27 -4.13
C PRO A 223 -9.01 -16.18 -4.89
N THR A 224 -9.91 -16.61 -5.80
CA THR A 224 -10.84 -15.79 -6.57
C THR A 224 -12.08 -16.62 -6.92
N TRP A 225 -13.22 -15.95 -7.13
CA TRP A 225 -14.47 -16.55 -7.58
C TRP A 225 -14.46 -16.93 -9.08
N ASP A 226 -13.56 -16.33 -9.87
CA ASP A 226 -13.46 -16.58 -11.32
C ASP A 226 -12.91 -17.99 -11.64
N GLU A 227 -11.98 -18.49 -10.82
CA GLU A 227 -11.38 -19.82 -10.97
C GLU A 227 -12.20 -20.91 -10.25
N GLY A 228 -13.50 -20.88 -10.57
CA GLY A 228 -14.48 -21.90 -10.24
C GLY A 228 -15.16 -21.70 -8.88
N ASP A 229 -16.13 -20.80 -8.78
CA ASP A 229 -17.18 -20.82 -7.76
C ASP A 229 -17.96 -22.16 -7.82
N PHE A 230 -17.66 -23.10 -6.92
CA PHE A 230 -18.44 -24.31 -6.67
C PHE A 230 -19.34 -24.16 -5.43
N GLY A 231 -20.60 -24.58 -5.56
CA GLY A 231 -21.63 -24.44 -4.52
C GLY A 231 -22.82 -25.38 -4.74
N ALA A 232 -23.87 -25.22 -3.93
CA ALA A 232 -25.09 -26.03 -4.02
C ALA A 232 -25.96 -25.66 -5.25
N PRO A 233 -26.90 -26.51 -5.70
CA PRO A 233 -27.84 -26.16 -6.77
C PRO A 233 -28.93 -25.20 -6.27
N THR A 234 -29.08 -24.03 -6.91
CA THR A 234 -30.06 -23.01 -6.51
C THR A 234 -31.49 -23.56 -6.45
N GLY A 235 -32.20 -23.25 -5.35
CA GLY A 235 -33.60 -23.64 -5.17
C GLY A 235 -33.84 -25.13 -4.86
N VAL A 236 -32.79 -25.92 -4.66
CA VAL A 236 -32.88 -27.31 -4.17
C VAL A 236 -32.69 -27.33 -2.66
N THR A 237 -33.70 -27.77 -1.91
CA THR A 237 -33.52 -28.11 -0.49
C THR A 237 -32.73 -29.40 -0.38
N LEU A 238 -31.47 -29.31 0.06
CA LEU A 238 -30.66 -30.47 0.41
C LEU A 238 -31.22 -31.16 1.68
N GLU A 239 -30.93 -32.45 1.84
CA GLU A 239 -31.11 -33.11 3.14
C GLU A 239 -30.08 -32.53 4.14
N SER A 240 -30.40 -32.52 5.43
CA SER A 240 -29.45 -32.13 6.49
C SER A 240 -28.40 -33.23 6.67
N GLU A 241 -27.16 -32.83 6.90
CA GLU A 241 -26.01 -33.70 7.16
C GLU A 241 -25.73 -34.80 6.10
N PRO A 242 -25.82 -34.51 4.78
CA PRO A 242 -25.72 -35.51 3.73
C PRO A 242 -24.30 -36.06 3.59
N SER A 243 -24.16 -37.33 3.19
CA SER A 243 -22.82 -37.91 2.94
C SER A 243 -22.15 -37.33 1.68
N VAL A 244 -22.93 -36.90 0.69
CA VAL A 244 -22.45 -36.31 -0.57
C VAL A 244 -23.38 -35.18 -1.01
N VAL A 245 -22.81 -34.06 -1.44
CA VAL A 245 -23.50 -32.95 -2.14
C VAL A 245 -23.04 -32.95 -3.61
N GLU A 246 -23.99 -32.94 -4.54
CA GLU A 246 -23.71 -32.67 -5.97
C GLU A 246 -23.69 -31.16 -6.21
N LEU A 247 -22.59 -30.66 -6.76
CA LEU A 247 -22.26 -29.23 -6.85
C LEU A 247 -22.57 -28.63 -8.22
N LYS A 248 -22.70 -27.31 -8.24
CA LYS A 248 -22.80 -26.47 -9.43
C LYS A 248 -21.62 -25.50 -9.47
N GLN A 249 -21.06 -25.28 -10.67
CA GLN A 249 -19.84 -24.50 -10.86
C GLN A 249 -20.07 -23.32 -11.81
N LYS A 250 -19.97 -22.07 -11.35
CA LYS A 250 -20.02 -20.91 -12.26
C LYS A 250 -18.72 -20.80 -13.09
N PRO A 251 -18.77 -20.22 -14.31
CA PRO A 251 -19.95 -19.81 -15.05
C PRO A 251 -20.69 -20.97 -15.76
N SER A 252 -20.19 -22.21 -15.68
CA SER A 252 -20.72 -23.36 -16.44
C SER A 252 -22.14 -23.79 -16.03
N ASP A 253 -22.49 -23.62 -14.76
CA ASP A 253 -23.81 -23.76 -14.17
C ASP A 253 -24.11 -22.46 -13.40
N PRO A 254 -24.93 -21.53 -13.93
CA PRO A 254 -25.24 -20.27 -13.24
C PRO A 254 -26.16 -20.45 -12.02
N GLU A 255 -26.90 -21.56 -11.95
CA GLU A 255 -27.78 -21.96 -10.84
C GLU A 255 -26.97 -22.55 -9.67
N ASN A 256 -26.04 -21.76 -9.14
CA ASN A 256 -25.15 -22.08 -8.01
C ASN A 256 -25.44 -21.16 -6.80
N ASP A 257 -25.44 -21.77 -5.61
CA ASP A 257 -25.88 -21.19 -4.33
C ASP A 257 -24.93 -21.63 -3.18
N ASN A 258 -25.15 -21.12 -1.95
CA ASN A 258 -24.32 -21.43 -0.78
C ASN A 258 -24.56 -22.87 -0.26
N ILE A 259 -23.51 -23.54 0.22
CA ILE A 259 -23.62 -24.86 0.87
C ILE A 259 -23.98 -24.64 2.34
N LEU A 260 -25.17 -25.09 2.74
CA LEU A 260 -25.82 -24.79 4.03
C LEU A 260 -26.26 -26.04 4.83
N CYS A 261 -25.88 -27.24 4.38
CA CYS A 261 -26.39 -28.52 4.89
C CYS A 261 -25.48 -29.21 5.92
N PHE A 262 -24.47 -28.50 6.42
CA PHE A 262 -23.49 -28.97 7.41
C PHE A 262 -23.52 -27.97 8.56
N ASP A 263 -24.39 -28.25 9.54
CA ASP A 263 -24.85 -27.30 10.56
C ASP A 263 -24.95 -27.91 11.97
N SER A 264 -24.56 -29.19 12.12
CA SER A 264 -24.81 -29.99 13.31
C SER A 264 -23.55 -30.32 14.13
N HIS A 265 -22.35 -30.01 13.62
CA HIS A 265 -21.06 -30.27 14.27
C HIS A 265 -20.07 -29.11 14.05
N ARG A 266 -19.03 -29.01 14.89
CA ARG A 266 -17.95 -28.02 14.72
C ARG A 266 -16.94 -28.39 13.63
N TYR A 267 -16.51 -29.65 13.58
CA TYR A 267 -15.44 -30.11 12.69
C TYR A 267 -15.98 -31.05 11.60
N TYR A 268 -15.62 -30.80 10.34
CA TYR A 268 -15.96 -31.66 9.20
C TYR A 268 -14.70 -32.06 8.43
N MET A 269 -14.53 -33.36 8.16
CA MET A 269 -13.55 -33.85 7.19
C MET A 269 -14.23 -33.99 5.83
N PHE A 270 -13.77 -33.22 4.86
CA PHE A 270 -14.30 -33.21 3.50
C PHE A 270 -13.35 -33.84 2.49
N SER A 271 -13.95 -34.40 1.43
CA SER A 271 -13.27 -34.75 0.18
C SER A 271 -14.00 -34.11 -1.00
N PHE A 272 -13.30 -33.28 -1.76
CA PHE A 272 -13.82 -32.49 -2.88
C PHE A 272 -13.21 -32.98 -4.20
N GLU A 273 -14.07 -33.37 -5.14
CA GLU A 273 -13.70 -33.77 -6.50
C GLU A 273 -14.28 -32.76 -7.51
N PRO A 274 -13.51 -31.75 -7.97
CA PRO A 274 -14.00 -30.69 -8.86
C PRO A 274 -14.48 -31.26 -10.20
N SER A 275 -13.75 -32.24 -10.73
CA SER A 275 -14.03 -32.92 -12.01
C SER A 275 -15.38 -33.63 -12.02
N ALA A 276 -15.81 -34.19 -10.88
CA ALA A 276 -17.10 -34.83 -10.72
C ALA A 276 -18.19 -33.90 -10.17
N LYS A 277 -17.81 -32.66 -9.80
CA LYS A 277 -18.65 -31.68 -9.08
C LYS A 277 -19.27 -32.27 -7.82
N LYS A 278 -18.44 -32.81 -6.91
CA LYS A 278 -18.89 -33.44 -5.67
C LYS A 278 -18.11 -33.01 -4.44
N LEU A 279 -18.84 -32.73 -3.36
CA LEU A 279 -18.31 -32.65 -2.00
C LEU A 279 -18.81 -33.86 -1.21
N THR A 280 -17.90 -34.61 -0.59
CA THR A 280 -18.19 -35.78 0.25
C THR A 280 -17.82 -35.46 1.69
N LYS A 281 -18.77 -35.59 2.61
CA LYS A 281 -18.47 -35.59 4.05
C LYS A 281 -17.94 -36.98 4.41
N MET A 282 -16.67 -37.07 4.79
CA MET A 282 -16.06 -38.33 5.22
C MET A 282 -16.46 -38.68 6.66
N TYR A 283 -16.38 -37.69 7.54
CA TYR A 283 -16.84 -37.74 8.93
C TYR A 283 -16.97 -36.32 9.50
N ALA A 284 -17.64 -36.18 10.64
CA ALA A 284 -17.77 -34.94 11.40
C ALA A 284 -17.73 -35.25 12.90
N PHE A 285 -17.42 -34.25 13.73
CA PHE A 285 -17.34 -34.36 15.20
C PHE A 285 -17.25 -32.96 15.85
N ASP A 286 -17.38 -32.89 17.17
CA ASP A 286 -17.34 -31.65 17.95
C ASP A 286 -16.10 -31.53 18.85
N ASN A 287 -15.53 -32.65 19.30
CA ASN A 287 -14.27 -32.66 20.05
C ASN A 287 -13.40 -33.90 19.79
N VAL A 288 -12.11 -33.80 20.12
CA VAL A 288 -11.14 -34.92 20.11
C VAL A 288 -10.44 -35.00 21.46
N GLY A 289 -10.19 -36.21 21.94
CA GLY A 289 -9.39 -36.44 23.15
C GLY A 289 -8.55 -37.72 23.09
N ILE A 290 -7.54 -37.79 23.97
CA ILE A 290 -6.78 -39.01 24.26
C ILE A 290 -7.51 -39.87 25.29
N VAL A 291 -7.47 -41.20 25.13
CA VAL A 291 -8.09 -42.15 26.05
C VAL A 291 -7.22 -43.39 26.21
N GLY A 292 -7.05 -43.94 27.42
CA GLY A 292 -6.09 -45.03 27.60
C GLY A 292 -6.07 -45.66 28.99
N GLU A 293 -5.13 -46.58 29.20
CA GLU A 293 -4.99 -47.28 30.50
C GLU A 293 -4.72 -46.29 31.64
N PHE A 294 -4.01 -45.19 31.35
CA PHE A 294 -3.72 -44.08 32.27
C PHE A 294 -4.97 -43.34 32.82
N ASN A 295 -6.06 -43.24 32.06
CA ASN A 295 -7.33 -42.64 32.49
C ASN A 295 -8.46 -43.67 32.67
N GLY A 296 -8.12 -44.96 32.70
CA GLY A 296 -9.08 -46.06 32.87
C GLY A 296 -9.99 -46.30 31.66
N TRP A 297 -9.57 -45.90 30.46
CA TRP A 297 -10.32 -45.93 29.20
C TRP A 297 -11.59 -45.06 29.19
N ASN A 298 -11.57 -43.94 29.92
CA ASN A 298 -12.63 -42.94 29.90
C ASN A 298 -12.44 -41.97 28.72
N ALA A 299 -13.28 -42.07 27.68
CA ALA A 299 -13.29 -41.10 26.57
C ALA A 299 -13.92 -39.75 26.98
N ALA A 300 -14.72 -39.76 28.05
CA ALA A 300 -15.36 -38.59 28.66
C ALA A 300 -14.52 -37.99 29.80
N ASP A 301 -13.23 -37.81 29.57
CA ASP A 301 -12.33 -37.11 30.50
C ASP A 301 -11.99 -35.73 29.94
N GLU A 302 -12.56 -34.68 30.54
CA GLU A 302 -12.38 -33.29 30.13
C GLU A 302 -10.91 -32.85 30.14
N ASN A 303 -10.08 -33.46 31.00
CA ASN A 303 -8.65 -33.14 31.08
C ASN A 303 -7.87 -33.68 29.87
N CYS A 304 -8.44 -34.63 29.13
CA CYS A 304 -7.81 -35.32 28.02
C CYS A 304 -8.18 -34.74 26.64
N LYS A 305 -8.91 -33.62 26.58
CA LYS A 305 -9.33 -32.97 25.33
C LYS A 305 -8.16 -32.26 24.65
N MET A 306 -8.08 -32.36 23.33
CA MET A 306 -7.00 -31.79 22.52
C MET A 306 -7.45 -30.46 21.90
N THR A 307 -6.54 -29.49 21.83
CA THR A 307 -6.77 -28.19 21.19
C THR A 307 -6.45 -28.28 19.70
N TYR A 308 -7.26 -27.67 18.82
CA TYR A 308 -6.97 -27.63 17.37
C TYR A 308 -6.06 -26.44 17.02
N ASN A 309 -5.00 -26.71 16.28
CA ASN A 309 -4.14 -25.70 15.64
C ASN A 309 -4.51 -25.61 14.15
N LYS A 310 -5.24 -24.57 13.75
CA LYS A 310 -5.71 -24.40 12.37
C LYS A 310 -4.58 -24.20 11.36
N TYR A 311 -3.50 -23.51 11.74
CA TYR A 311 -2.37 -23.21 10.87
C TYR A 311 -1.54 -24.45 10.48
N TYR A 312 -1.44 -25.44 11.39
CA TYR A 312 -0.77 -26.73 11.16
C TYR A 312 -1.75 -27.91 10.93
N HIS A 313 -3.06 -27.65 10.88
CA HIS A 313 -4.16 -28.62 10.74
C HIS A 313 -4.14 -29.81 11.73
N ARG A 314 -3.59 -29.63 12.93
CA ARG A 314 -3.40 -30.71 13.92
C ARG A 314 -4.04 -30.42 15.26
N PHE A 315 -4.51 -31.46 15.94
CA PHE A 315 -4.86 -31.43 17.35
C PHE A 315 -3.61 -31.63 18.21
N TYR A 316 -3.55 -30.98 19.37
CA TYR A 316 -2.46 -31.13 20.32
C TYR A 316 -2.91 -31.16 21.80
N ILE A 317 -2.13 -31.83 22.65
CA ILE A 317 -2.26 -31.80 24.12
C ILE A 317 -0.90 -32.06 24.79
N ASP A 318 -0.63 -31.42 25.92
CA ASP A 318 0.50 -31.80 26.79
C ASP A 318 0.06 -32.81 27.84
N TRP A 319 0.75 -33.96 27.92
CA TRP A 319 0.44 -34.98 28.91
C TRP A 319 1.67 -35.65 29.52
N THR A 320 1.54 -36.12 30.76
CA THR A 320 2.58 -36.88 31.48
C THR A 320 2.07 -38.26 31.87
N PHE A 321 2.70 -39.31 31.32
CA PHE A 321 2.47 -40.70 31.68
C PHE A 321 3.44 -41.13 32.79
N ALA A 322 2.91 -41.48 33.96
CA ALA A 322 3.71 -41.86 35.13
C ALA A 322 4.37 -43.25 35.00
N ASP A 323 3.72 -44.15 34.28
CA ASP A 323 4.15 -45.50 33.94
C ASP A 323 3.91 -45.73 32.43
N ALA A 324 4.58 -46.73 31.83
CA ALA A 324 4.31 -47.13 30.46
C ALA A 324 2.86 -47.63 30.33
N THR A 325 2.17 -47.16 29.31
CA THR A 325 0.71 -47.23 29.13
C THR A 325 0.35 -47.55 27.67
N LYS A 326 -0.94 -47.61 27.38
CA LYS A 326 -1.46 -47.43 26.02
C LYS A 326 -2.47 -46.29 25.95
N LEU A 327 -2.67 -45.76 24.75
CA LEU A 327 -3.74 -44.80 24.45
C LEU A 327 -4.35 -45.02 23.05
N LYS A 328 -5.45 -44.34 22.80
CA LYS A 328 -6.10 -44.14 21.50
C LYS A 328 -6.65 -42.71 21.43
N PHE A 329 -7.03 -42.28 20.24
CA PHE A 329 -7.76 -41.02 20.03
C PHE A 329 -9.25 -41.31 19.83
N THR A 330 -10.13 -40.48 20.39
CA THR A 330 -11.60 -40.63 20.32
C THR A 330 -12.26 -39.28 20.06
N CYS A 331 -13.33 -39.27 19.27
CA CYS A 331 -14.23 -38.12 19.14
C CYS A 331 -15.40 -38.18 20.14
N ASP A 332 -15.95 -37.02 20.47
CA ASP A 332 -17.30 -36.84 21.02
C ASP A 332 -17.64 -37.73 22.22
N ASP A 333 -16.68 -37.86 23.15
CA ASP A 333 -16.81 -38.65 24.39
C ASP A 333 -17.10 -40.15 24.16
N ALA A 334 -16.96 -40.62 22.92
CA ALA A 334 -17.51 -41.88 22.43
C ALA A 334 -16.47 -42.77 21.78
N TRP A 335 -16.86 -44.04 21.56
CA TRP A 335 -16.03 -45.04 20.88
C TRP A 335 -16.42 -45.26 19.42
N ASP A 336 -17.46 -44.59 18.92
CA ASP A 336 -17.98 -44.79 17.57
C ASP A 336 -17.00 -44.30 16.48
N GLN A 337 -16.28 -43.20 16.76
CA GLN A 337 -15.16 -42.72 15.95
C GLN A 337 -13.89 -42.65 16.81
N ASN A 338 -12.90 -43.48 16.46
CA ASN A 338 -11.66 -43.63 17.21
C ASN A 338 -10.52 -44.12 16.31
N TRP A 339 -9.28 -43.75 16.67
CA TRP A 339 -8.07 -44.14 15.95
C TRP A 339 -7.02 -44.75 16.88
N GLY A 340 -6.22 -45.67 16.34
CA GLY A 340 -5.15 -46.35 17.05
C GLY A 340 -3.80 -46.22 16.33
N VAL A 341 -2.97 -47.26 16.43
CA VAL A 341 -1.72 -47.40 15.67
C VAL A 341 -1.94 -47.12 14.18
N ASP A 342 -0.96 -46.46 13.56
CA ASP A 342 -0.99 -45.97 12.16
C ASP A 342 -2.19 -45.05 11.82
N CYS A 343 -2.76 -44.37 12.81
CA CYS A 343 -4.06 -43.68 12.74
C CYS A 343 -5.17 -44.53 12.09
N ALA A 344 -5.12 -45.86 12.25
CA ALA A 344 -6.12 -46.74 11.68
C ALA A 344 -7.46 -46.55 12.42
N PRO A 345 -8.59 -46.30 11.72
CA PRO A 345 -9.92 -46.25 12.33
C PRO A 345 -10.26 -47.58 13.01
N GLY A 346 -10.62 -47.55 14.30
CA GLY A 346 -10.82 -48.75 15.11
C GLY A 346 -9.53 -49.55 15.39
N GLY A 347 -8.35 -48.99 15.11
CA GLY A 347 -7.05 -49.66 15.17
C GLY A 347 -6.63 -50.15 16.56
N ALA A 348 -5.51 -50.88 16.61
CA ALA A 348 -4.93 -51.36 17.87
C ALA A 348 -4.45 -50.20 18.76
N ASP A 349 -4.44 -50.41 20.08
CA ASP A 349 -3.98 -49.43 21.06
C ASP A 349 -2.53 -48.97 20.80
N ILE A 350 -2.27 -47.66 20.86
CA ILE A 350 -0.93 -47.06 20.71
C ILE A 350 -0.15 -47.26 22.02
N PRO A 351 0.99 -47.97 22.03
CA PRO A 351 1.83 -48.10 23.22
C PRO A 351 2.65 -46.82 23.43
N VAL A 352 2.74 -46.36 24.68
CA VAL A 352 3.50 -45.14 25.06
C VAL A 352 4.30 -45.41 26.33
N GLU A 353 5.58 -45.02 26.35
CA GLU A 353 6.45 -45.17 27.51
C GLU A 353 6.18 -44.08 28.57
N ALA A 354 6.70 -44.26 29.78
CA ALA A 354 6.62 -43.26 30.84
C ALA A 354 7.43 -42.00 30.47
N GLY A 355 6.81 -40.82 30.53
CA GLY A 355 7.41 -39.57 30.08
C GLY A 355 6.42 -38.40 30.02
N SER A 356 6.89 -37.22 29.62
CA SER A 356 6.07 -36.04 29.34
C SER A 356 6.21 -35.65 27.87
N TYR A 357 5.08 -35.40 27.20
CA TYR A 357 5.02 -35.25 25.75
C TYR A 357 3.96 -34.22 25.35
N ARG A 358 4.29 -33.38 24.37
CA ARG A 358 3.31 -32.76 23.47
C ARG A 358 2.87 -33.85 22.50
N ILE A 359 1.60 -34.23 22.55
CA ILE A 359 1.01 -35.28 21.71
C ILE A 359 0.27 -34.60 20.57
N TYR A 360 0.60 -34.96 19.33
CA TYR A 360 -0.03 -34.42 18.12
C TYR A 360 -0.92 -35.47 17.44
N LEU A 361 -1.98 -35.01 16.78
CA LEU A 361 -2.82 -35.79 15.87
C LEU A 361 -3.20 -34.93 14.65
N ASP A 362 -2.74 -35.32 13.46
CA ASP A 362 -3.12 -34.74 12.18
C ASP A 362 -4.10 -35.68 11.47
N LEU A 363 -5.35 -35.24 11.30
CA LEU A 363 -6.40 -36.01 10.65
C LEU A 363 -6.44 -35.84 9.12
N ASN A 364 -5.79 -34.82 8.56
CA ASN A 364 -5.65 -34.67 7.11
C ASN A 364 -4.65 -35.70 6.56
N LYS A 365 -3.50 -35.84 7.21
CA LYS A 365 -2.44 -36.79 6.86
C LYS A 365 -2.62 -38.17 7.50
N LEU A 366 -3.51 -38.30 8.49
CA LEU A 366 -3.68 -39.48 9.35
C LEU A 366 -2.37 -39.89 10.03
N THR A 367 -1.80 -38.98 10.83
CA THR A 367 -0.55 -39.21 11.60
C THR A 367 -0.65 -38.72 13.03
N TYR A 368 0.21 -39.25 13.92
CA TYR A 368 0.38 -38.78 15.30
C TYR A 368 1.86 -38.70 15.67
N ASP A 369 2.22 -37.89 16.65
CA ASP A 369 3.59 -37.78 17.18
C ASP A 369 3.60 -37.55 18.70
N PHE A 370 4.74 -37.87 19.35
CA PHE A 370 4.98 -37.78 20.79
C PHE A 370 6.24 -36.92 21.07
N ASN A 371 6.08 -35.61 20.98
CA ASN A 371 7.17 -34.66 21.02
C ASN A 371 7.51 -34.22 22.46
N SER A 372 8.53 -34.85 23.06
CA SER A 372 9.01 -34.47 24.40
C SER A 372 9.75 -33.11 24.45
N ASN A 373 10.17 -32.56 23.31
CA ASN A 373 10.85 -31.26 23.24
C ASN A 373 9.88 -30.07 23.18
N MET A 374 8.60 -30.31 22.92
CA MET A 374 7.53 -29.30 22.87
C MET A 374 6.63 -29.28 24.12
N TYR A 375 6.82 -30.23 25.05
CA TYR A 375 6.05 -30.29 26.29
C TYR A 375 6.29 -29.03 27.15
N GLY A 376 5.22 -28.32 27.50
CA GLY A 376 5.26 -27.09 28.29
C GLY A 376 5.76 -25.86 27.53
N LYS A 377 5.72 -25.88 26.19
CA LYS A 377 5.97 -24.72 25.32
C LYS A 377 4.70 -24.28 24.61
N ASP A 378 4.67 -23.04 24.13
CA ASP A 378 3.61 -22.57 23.24
C ASP A 378 3.59 -23.36 21.92
N GLU A 379 2.39 -23.51 21.35
CA GLU A 379 2.20 -24.18 20.07
C GLU A 379 2.55 -23.22 18.90
N PRO A 380 3.45 -23.60 17.97
CA PRO A 380 3.81 -22.72 16.86
C PRO A 380 2.64 -22.50 15.90
N GLY A 381 2.58 -21.30 15.31
CA GLY A 381 1.67 -20.92 14.22
C GLY A 381 0.18 -20.80 14.57
N GLY A 382 -0.29 -21.39 15.66
CA GLY A 382 -1.64 -21.15 16.15
C GLY A 382 -1.80 -19.72 16.70
N GLN A 383 -2.98 -19.12 16.56
CA GLN A 383 -3.37 -18.08 17.50
C GLN A 383 -3.35 -18.69 18.91
N ALA A 384 -2.76 -17.97 19.87
CA ALA A 384 -2.63 -18.46 21.25
C ALA A 384 -4.01 -18.75 21.86
N VAL A 385 -4.08 -19.75 22.75
CA VAL A 385 -5.22 -19.91 23.67
C VAL A 385 -5.12 -18.78 24.68
N GLU A 386 -5.79 -17.67 24.37
CA GLU A 386 -5.68 -16.33 24.97
C GLU A 386 -5.22 -16.31 26.44
N PRO A 387 -3.91 -16.06 26.67
CA PRO A 387 -3.44 -15.44 27.90
C PRO A 387 -3.74 -13.94 27.79
N GLU A 388 -4.07 -13.30 28.92
CA GLU A 388 -4.19 -11.83 29.02
C GLU A 388 -2.99 -11.15 28.34
N PRO A 389 -3.20 -10.22 27.39
CA PRO A 389 -2.14 -9.80 26.46
C PRO A 389 -1.06 -8.92 27.11
N GLU A 390 0.18 -9.41 27.10
CA GLU A 390 1.38 -8.59 27.35
C GLU A 390 1.63 -7.62 26.17
N PRO A 391 2.03 -6.36 26.42
CA PRO A 391 2.06 -5.30 25.41
C PRO A 391 3.20 -5.45 24.38
N THR A 392 2.87 -5.58 23.11
CA THR A 392 3.83 -5.73 21.99
C THR A 392 4.34 -4.40 21.39
N TYR A 393 4.56 -3.39 22.24
CA TYR A 393 4.99 -2.06 21.80
C TYR A 393 6.50 -1.96 21.54
N GLN A 394 6.91 -1.40 20.40
CA GLN A 394 8.31 -1.08 20.06
C GLN A 394 8.53 0.45 20.02
N GLY A 395 9.67 0.91 20.57
CA GLY A 395 9.93 2.32 20.86
C GLY A 395 9.98 2.61 22.38
N TRP A 396 10.03 3.90 22.78
CA TRP A 396 10.01 4.29 24.19
C TRP A 396 8.58 4.48 24.72
N GLY A 397 8.23 3.77 25.79
CA GLY A 397 6.92 3.82 26.45
C GLY A 397 7.00 4.40 27.86
N ILE A 398 5.91 5.01 28.32
CA ILE A 398 5.73 5.51 29.69
C ILE A 398 5.00 4.44 30.51
N ILE A 399 5.57 4.02 31.64
CA ILE A 399 5.02 2.98 32.52
C ILE A 399 5.13 3.38 33.99
N GLY A 400 4.18 2.97 34.84
CA GLY A 400 4.21 3.36 36.25
C GLY A 400 3.12 2.77 37.14
N SER A 401 3.06 3.23 38.39
CA SER A 401 2.02 2.82 39.33
C SER A 401 0.60 3.23 38.91
N PHE A 402 0.46 4.12 37.92
CA PHE A 402 -0.83 4.53 37.33
C PHE A 402 -1.47 3.42 36.48
N ASN A 403 -0.67 2.46 35.99
CA ASN A 403 -1.11 1.24 35.31
C ASN A 403 -0.55 -0.03 35.99
N GLU A 404 -0.34 0.04 37.31
CA GLU A 404 0.23 -1.06 38.14
C GLU A 404 1.60 -1.62 37.67
N TRP A 405 2.32 -0.88 36.82
CA TRP A 405 3.49 -1.32 36.06
C TRP A 405 3.21 -2.45 35.06
N ASN A 406 2.00 -2.47 34.49
CA ASN A 406 1.58 -3.34 33.39
C ASN A 406 1.02 -2.50 32.23
N GLY A 407 1.35 -2.87 30.99
CA GLY A 407 1.13 -2.01 29.82
C GLY A 407 2.12 -0.84 29.72
N ASP A 408 2.38 -0.36 28.51
CA ASP A 408 3.09 0.89 28.26
C ASP A 408 2.15 1.89 27.58
N VAL A 409 2.25 3.17 27.96
CA VAL A 409 1.67 4.26 27.18
C VAL A 409 2.69 4.65 26.11
N PRO A 410 2.41 4.46 24.81
CA PRO A 410 3.39 4.64 23.75
C PRO A 410 3.82 6.10 23.60
N MET A 411 5.08 6.33 23.17
CA MET A 411 5.56 7.64 22.71
C MET A 411 5.81 7.62 21.20
N THR A 412 5.59 8.76 20.55
CA THR A 412 5.90 9.01 19.13
C THR A 412 7.29 9.60 18.99
N GLU A 413 8.08 9.13 18.02
CA GLU A 413 9.44 9.62 17.73
C GLU A 413 9.45 10.66 16.60
N ALA A 414 10.32 11.67 16.72
CA ALA A 414 10.79 12.49 15.60
C ALA A 414 12.17 13.09 15.91
N ASP A 415 13.13 12.97 14.99
CA ASP A 415 14.49 13.53 15.07
C ASP A 415 15.26 13.23 16.38
N GLY A 416 15.02 12.06 16.96
CA GLY A 416 15.58 11.60 18.23
C GLY A 416 14.86 12.12 19.48
N VAL A 417 13.74 12.84 19.36
CA VAL A 417 12.91 13.22 20.50
C VAL A 417 11.59 12.45 20.50
N TRP A 418 11.30 11.83 21.64
CA TRP A 418 10.13 11.00 21.88
C TRP A 418 9.10 11.81 22.66
N THR A 419 7.83 11.81 22.24
CA THR A 419 6.73 12.51 22.89
C THR A 419 5.60 11.56 23.23
N GLY A 420 5.16 11.54 24.48
CA GLY A 420 3.95 10.84 24.91
C GLY A 420 3.15 11.67 25.91
N TYR A 421 1.94 11.21 26.23
CA TYR A 421 1.03 11.90 27.14
C TYR A 421 0.43 10.91 28.14
N VAL A 422 0.38 11.29 29.42
CA VAL A 422 -0.02 10.40 30.51
C VAL A 422 -0.82 11.14 31.58
N ASN A 423 -1.82 10.48 32.15
CA ASN A 423 -2.53 10.97 33.34
C ASN A 423 -1.92 10.31 34.60
N LEU A 424 -1.54 11.12 35.59
CA LEU A 424 -0.85 10.66 36.80
C LEU A 424 -1.57 11.11 38.06
N ASP A 425 -1.62 10.25 39.07
CA ASP A 425 -1.99 10.62 40.43
C ASP A 425 -0.84 11.33 41.17
N ALA A 426 -1.17 12.04 42.26
CA ALA A 426 -0.22 12.93 42.95
C ALA A 426 1.00 12.23 43.58
N ASP A 427 0.88 10.95 43.92
CA ASP A 427 1.96 10.11 44.46
C ASP A 427 2.50 9.07 43.45
N ALA A 428 1.98 9.08 42.22
CA ALA A 428 2.34 8.13 41.16
C ALA A 428 3.84 8.12 40.87
N ALA A 429 4.38 6.91 40.74
CA ALA A 429 5.76 6.62 40.34
C ALA A 429 5.77 6.13 38.90
N TRP A 430 6.68 6.62 38.05
CA TRP A 430 6.75 6.18 36.66
C TRP A 430 8.17 6.26 36.10
N LYS A 431 8.38 5.60 34.96
CA LYS A 431 9.64 5.54 34.22
C LYS A 431 9.36 5.55 32.71
N LEU A 432 10.41 5.67 31.92
CA LEU A 432 10.38 5.24 30.53
C LEU A 432 11.04 3.86 30.42
N ARG A 433 10.47 2.95 29.63
CA ARG A 433 11.13 1.71 29.19
C ARG A 433 11.01 1.58 27.68
N LYS A 434 11.82 0.72 27.07
CA LYS A 434 11.94 0.63 25.61
C LYS A 434 11.58 -0.78 25.14
N ASP A 435 10.87 -0.86 24.03
CA ASP A 435 10.46 -2.12 23.39
C ASP A 435 9.66 -3.04 24.33
N ALA A 436 8.86 -2.42 25.22
CA ALA A 436 8.15 -3.02 26.36
C ALA A 436 9.05 -3.84 27.34
N ASP A 437 10.37 -3.80 27.19
CA ASP A 437 11.33 -4.58 27.96
C ASP A 437 12.03 -3.72 29.04
N TRP A 438 12.52 -4.37 30.10
CA TRP A 438 13.20 -3.68 31.21
C TRP A 438 14.71 -3.48 31.00
N ALA A 439 15.33 -4.04 29.95
CA ALA A 439 16.76 -3.93 29.65
C ALA A 439 17.20 -2.49 29.35
N GLU A 440 16.40 -1.73 28.61
CA GLU A 440 16.60 -0.30 28.35
C GLU A 440 15.50 0.51 29.05
N ASN A 441 15.76 0.99 30.26
CA ASN A 441 14.82 1.84 31.01
C ASN A 441 15.51 3.09 31.61
N LEU A 442 14.73 4.18 31.74
CA LEU A 442 15.15 5.49 32.19
C LEU A 442 14.30 5.95 33.39
N GLY A 443 14.96 6.42 34.44
CA GLY A 443 14.36 7.16 35.56
C GLY A 443 14.98 8.55 35.69
N GLY A 444 14.70 9.25 36.80
CA GLY A 444 15.30 10.56 37.04
C GLY A 444 14.65 11.36 38.17
N ALA A 445 15.40 12.35 38.68
CA ALA A 445 14.90 13.29 39.67
C ALA A 445 14.17 14.45 38.97
N PHE A 446 12.83 14.44 39.00
CA PHE A 446 11.99 15.52 38.51
C PHE A 446 12.35 16.87 39.16
N ALA A 447 12.47 17.91 38.34
CA ALA A 447 12.86 19.25 38.78
C ALA A 447 11.68 20.20 38.98
N ALA A 448 10.95 20.50 37.90
CA ALA A 448 9.73 21.30 37.85
C ALA A 448 9.01 21.06 36.51
N LEU A 449 7.74 21.48 36.40
CA LEU A 449 7.05 21.44 35.10
C LEU A 449 7.69 22.41 34.09
N GLY A 450 7.87 21.96 32.86
CA GLY A 450 8.49 22.70 31.76
C GLY A 450 10.03 22.75 31.80
N GLU A 451 10.66 22.31 32.89
CA GLU A 451 12.13 22.31 33.04
C GLU A 451 12.71 20.91 32.74
N PRO A 452 13.72 20.79 31.85
CA PRO A 452 14.33 19.51 31.53
C PRO A 452 15.21 18.99 32.68
N PHE A 453 15.19 17.68 32.92
CA PHE A 453 16.06 16.97 33.85
C PHE A 453 16.75 15.78 33.17
N THR A 454 17.89 15.35 33.72
CA THR A 454 18.70 14.27 33.12
C THR A 454 17.96 12.93 33.16
N ALA A 455 17.90 12.25 32.01
CA ALA A 455 17.46 10.88 31.90
C ALA A 455 18.55 9.94 32.44
N VAL A 456 18.22 9.08 33.41
CA VAL A 456 19.19 8.20 34.07
C VAL A 456 18.85 6.75 33.77
N SER A 457 19.72 6.05 33.03
CA SER A 457 19.61 4.61 32.77
C SER A 457 19.53 3.83 34.08
N ALA A 458 18.49 3.01 34.22
CA ALA A 458 18.11 2.30 35.45
C ALA A 458 17.98 3.19 36.71
N GLY A 459 17.74 4.49 36.55
CA GLY A 459 17.60 5.46 37.64
C GLY A 459 16.31 5.31 38.46
N ASP A 460 16.20 6.10 39.54
CA ASP A 460 15.04 6.12 40.43
C ASP A 460 13.73 6.53 39.72
N ASP A 461 12.59 6.03 40.21
CA ASP A 461 11.26 6.33 39.67
C ASP A 461 10.95 7.84 39.71
N ILE A 462 10.44 8.36 38.61
CA ILE A 462 10.06 9.77 38.44
C ILE A 462 8.73 10.00 39.18
N LYS A 463 8.63 11.12 39.91
CA LYS A 463 7.41 11.54 40.64
C LYS A 463 7.16 13.02 40.46
N VAL A 464 5.97 13.40 39.98
CA VAL A 464 5.59 14.80 39.73
C VAL A 464 5.12 15.49 41.03
N GLY A 465 4.60 14.74 42.00
CA GLY A 465 4.17 15.25 43.32
C GLY A 465 2.82 15.98 43.32
N GLN A 466 2.15 16.04 42.16
CA GLN A 466 0.80 16.56 41.96
C GLN A 466 0.13 15.77 40.84
N GLY A 467 -1.17 15.55 40.95
CA GLY A 467 -1.93 14.79 39.95
C GLY A 467 -2.36 15.66 38.77
N GLY A 468 -2.53 15.04 37.60
CA GLY A 468 -2.97 15.70 36.38
C GLY A 468 -2.53 14.98 35.10
N PHE A 469 -2.92 15.55 33.97
CA PHE A 469 -2.54 15.11 32.64
C PHE A 469 -1.28 15.86 32.16
N PHE A 470 -0.26 15.11 31.76
CA PHE A 470 1.07 15.63 31.46
C PHE A 470 1.57 15.18 30.09
N LYS A 471 2.25 16.09 29.39
CA LYS A 471 3.08 15.79 28.23
C LYS A 471 4.48 15.46 28.70
N VAL A 472 4.99 14.28 28.31
CA VAL A 472 6.35 13.81 28.58
C VAL A 472 7.14 13.83 27.28
N VAL A 473 8.29 14.47 27.30
CA VAL A 473 9.22 14.53 26.16
C VAL A 473 10.57 13.97 26.60
N TYR A 474 11.11 13.01 25.86
CA TYR A 474 12.47 12.48 26.04
C TYR A 474 13.31 12.80 24.81
N ASP A 475 14.24 13.73 24.96
CA ASP A 475 15.26 14.02 23.95
C ASP A 475 16.43 13.03 24.16
N SER A 476 16.58 12.08 23.24
CA SER A 476 17.64 11.07 23.30
C SER A 476 19.01 11.58 22.82
N ASN A 477 19.04 12.70 22.08
CA ASN A 477 20.28 13.37 21.68
C ASN A 477 20.87 14.18 22.85
N ALA A 478 20.02 14.84 23.64
CA ALA A 478 20.40 15.60 24.83
C ALA A 478 20.50 14.74 26.10
N GLY A 479 19.83 13.59 26.14
CA GLY A 479 19.75 12.72 27.32
C GLY A 479 18.88 13.31 28.44
N THR A 480 17.76 13.95 28.08
CA THR A 480 16.91 14.68 29.03
C THR A 480 15.43 14.36 28.88
N ILE A 481 14.73 14.25 30.01
CA ILE A 481 13.28 14.17 30.09
C ILE A 481 12.73 15.53 30.50
N THR A 482 11.66 15.98 29.85
CA THR A 482 10.86 17.16 30.23
C THR A 482 9.42 16.72 30.48
N VAL A 483 8.80 17.27 31.52
CA VAL A 483 7.39 17.00 31.87
C VAL A 483 6.67 18.34 31.93
N SER A 484 5.57 18.48 31.22
CA SER A 484 4.78 19.72 31.12
C SER A 484 3.28 19.43 31.21
N GLU A 485 2.45 20.44 31.43
CA GLU A 485 0.99 20.27 31.39
C GLU A 485 0.57 19.75 30.01
N GLY A 486 -0.29 18.74 29.96
CA GLY A 486 -0.55 18.00 28.73
C GLY A 486 -1.34 18.75 27.66
N ASN A 487 -2.18 19.71 28.07
CA ASN A 487 -2.89 20.73 27.27
C ASN A 487 -3.01 20.46 25.75
N VAL A 488 -3.72 19.40 25.37
CA VAL A 488 -3.84 18.89 23.99
C VAL A 488 -5.29 18.52 23.67
N TRP A 489 -5.68 18.64 22.40
CA TRP A 489 -6.88 17.98 21.86
C TRP A 489 -6.51 16.68 21.15
N SER A 490 -7.37 15.68 21.24
CA SER A 490 -7.27 14.41 20.52
C SER A 490 -8.57 14.10 19.79
N LEU A 491 -8.49 13.41 18.66
CA LEU A 491 -9.62 12.62 18.16
C LEU A 491 -9.75 11.34 18.97
N ILE A 492 -10.99 10.91 19.21
CA ILE A 492 -11.33 9.58 19.73
C ILE A 492 -12.64 9.14 19.11
N GLY A 493 -12.77 7.85 18.82
CA GLY A 493 -13.96 7.29 18.16
C GLY A 493 -13.73 5.88 17.69
N THR A 494 -14.71 5.34 16.97
CA THR A 494 -14.47 4.16 16.14
C THR A 494 -13.82 4.62 14.83
N LEU A 495 -12.49 4.75 14.81
CA LEU A 495 -11.70 5.27 13.68
C LEU A 495 -10.32 4.61 13.64
N ASN A 496 -9.69 4.51 12.46
CA ASN A 496 -8.42 3.78 12.27
C ASN A 496 -8.45 2.32 12.84
N GLY A 497 -9.61 1.65 12.79
CA GLY A 497 -9.81 0.31 13.36
C GLY A 497 -9.81 0.25 14.90
N SER A 498 -9.74 1.38 15.60
CA SER A 498 -9.81 1.46 17.06
C SER A 498 -11.23 1.70 17.58
N ASN A 499 -11.39 1.75 18.92
CA ASN A 499 -12.65 2.04 19.60
C ASN A 499 -12.55 3.34 20.42
N TRP A 500 -13.61 3.63 21.19
CA TRP A 500 -13.70 4.76 22.14
C TRP A 500 -12.76 4.65 23.37
N ASP A 501 -11.64 3.95 23.21
CA ASP A 501 -10.52 3.76 24.14
C ASP A 501 -9.24 4.50 23.69
N THR A 502 -9.09 4.76 22.39
CA THR A 502 -7.82 5.18 21.78
C THR A 502 -7.85 6.64 21.31
N ASP A 503 -6.83 7.43 21.68
CA ASP A 503 -6.71 8.85 21.32
C ASP A 503 -5.64 9.12 20.27
N TYR A 504 -6.01 9.93 19.28
CA TYR A 504 -5.13 10.39 18.20
C TYR A 504 -4.87 11.89 18.40
N PHE A 505 -3.72 12.20 19.00
CA PHE A 505 -3.37 13.56 19.41
C PHE A 505 -3.23 14.53 18.22
N CYS A 506 -3.89 15.68 18.32
CA CYS A 506 -3.84 16.74 17.32
C CYS A 506 -2.61 17.64 17.51
N THR A 507 -2.14 18.22 16.41
CA THR A 507 -1.09 19.25 16.41
C THR A 507 -1.71 20.65 16.45
N GLU A 508 -1.17 21.55 17.29
CA GLU A 508 -1.60 22.95 17.32
C GLU A 508 -0.95 23.75 16.17
N VAL A 509 -1.77 24.44 15.38
CA VAL A 509 -1.36 25.35 14.31
C VAL A 509 -2.22 26.63 14.41
N ASP A 510 -1.59 27.77 14.69
CA ASP A 510 -2.24 29.08 14.84
C ASP A 510 -3.50 29.07 15.75
N GLY A 511 -3.45 28.31 16.86
CA GLY A 511 -4.55 28.17 17.84
C GLY A 511 -5.62 27.13 17.49
N LYS A 512 -5.52 26.50 16.31
CA LYS A 512 -6.38 25.40 15.85
C LYS A 512 -5.69 24.06 16.05
N TRP A 513 -6.49 23.00 16.14
CA TRP A 513 -6.02 21.65 16.45
C TRP A 513 -6.33 20.72 15.29
N VAL A 514 -5.27 20.34 14.56
CA VAL A 514 -5.33 19.53 13.34
C VAL A 514 -5.02 18.08 13.69
N SER A 515 -5.89 17.14 13.32
CA SER A 515 -5.67 15.71 13.52
C SER A 515 -4.53 15.17 12.65
N PRO A 516 -3.95 14.00 12.98
CA PRO A 516 -3.34 13.14 11.95
C PRO A 516 -4.40 12.74 10.90
N GLU A 517 -3.96 12.11 9.81
CA GLU A 517 -4.87 11.38 8.92
C GLU A 517 -5.59 10.27 9.70
N PHE A 518 -6.89 10.09 9.43
CA PHE A 518 -7.66 8.97 9.95
C PHE A 518 -8.62 8.39 8.92
N THR A 519 -8.76 7.07 8.95
CA THR A 519 -9.72 6.30 8.14
C THR A 519 -11.02 6.10 8.92
N ILE A 520 -12.13 6.22 8.20
CA ILE A 520 -13.48 5.80 8.58
C ILE A 520 -13.92 4.73 7.57
N GLU A 521 -14.41 3.60 8.03
CA GLU A 521 -14.77 2.45 7.18
C GLU A 521 -16.27 2.44 6.86
N GLU A 522 -17.15 2.01 7.79
CA GLU A 522 -18.60 2.22 7.64
C GLU A 522 -19.30 2.44 8.99
N GLU A 523 -20.33 3.29 9.01
CA GLU A 523 -21.08 3.79 10.19
C GLU A 523 -20.25 4.39 11.36
N GLN A 524 -18.93 4.38 11.25
CA GLN A 524 -17.93 4.82 12.22
C GLN A 524 -18.08 6.31 12.61
N ALA A 525 -17.68 6.65 13.84
CA ALA A 525 -17.99 7.95 14.45
C ALA A 525 -16.92 8.42 15.45
N PHE A 526 -16.71 9.73 15.57
CA PHE A 526 -15.68 10.31 16.42
C PHE A 526 -16.09 11.60 17.16
N LYS A 527 -15.24 12.03 18.10
CA LYS A 527 -15.28 13.33 18.79
C LYS A 527 -13.87 13.88 18.98
N PHE A 528 -13.79 15.18 19.26
CA PHE A 528 -12.61 15.78 19.87
C PHE A 528 -12.75 15.73 21.40
N ARG A 529 -11.73 15.26 22.13
CA ARG A 529 -11.66 15.40 23.59
C ARG A 529 -10.38 16.12 24.04
N TYR A 530 -10.45 16.81 25.18
CA TYR A 530 -9.34 17.59 25.71
C TYR A 530 -8.69 16.85 26.88
N ASN A 531 -7.36 16.73 26.87
CA ASN A 531 -6.57 16.11 27.94
C ASN A 531 -7.08 14.71 28.36
N LEU A 532 -7.49 13.88 27.38
CA LEU A 532 -8.11 12.55 27.56
C LEU A 532 -9.43 12.53 28.39
N SER A 533 -9.99 13.68 28.78
CA SER A 533 -11.20 13.75 29.61
C SER A 533 -12.47 14.01 28.80
N TRP A 534 -13.56 13.35 29.21
CA TRP A 534 -14.91 13.64 28.73
C TRP A 534 -15.50 14.94 29.29
N ASP A 535 -14.90 15.56 30.32
CA ASP A 535 -15.37 16.84 30.90
C ASP A 535 -15.42 17.98 29.86
N VAL A 536 -14.49 17.96 28.91
CA VAL A 536 -14.36 18.95 27.84
C VAL A 536 -14.17 18.21 26.51
N ASN A 537 -15.29 17.96 25.82
CA ASN A 537 -15.32 17.32 24.52
C ASN A 537 -16.22 18.09 23.55
N PHE A 538 -15.90 18.03 22.26
CA PHE A 538 -16.72 18.55 21.17
C PHE A 538 -17.16 17.40 20.24
N GLY A 539 -18.46 17.38 19.98
CA GLY A 539 -19.07 16.63 18.90
C GLY A 539 -19.78 17.59 17.93
N GLY A 540 -20.62 17.08 17.06
CA GLY A 540 -21.33 17.90 16.08
C GLY A 540 -22.20 17.06 15.15
N VAL A 541 -22.77 17.73 14.15
CA VAL A 541 -23.39 17.07 13.00
C VAL A 541 -22.61 17.53 11.78
N PHE A 542 -21.98 16.59 11.09
CA PHE A 542 -21.30 16.86 9.82
C PHE A 542 -22.30 17.40 8.79
N VAL A 543 -21.87 18.38 7.99
CA VAL A 543 -22.73 19.08 7.00
C VAL A 543 -22.21 18.89 5.58
N ASN A 544 -20.94 19.24 5.35
CA ASN A 544 -20.25 19.13 4.07
C ASN A 544 -18.73 19.04 4.35
N PHE A 545 -17.97 18.51 3.38
CA PHE A 545 -16.51 18.60 3.43
C PHE A 545 -16.03 20.02 3.15
N ASP A 546 -14.84 20.35 3.62
CA ASP A 546 -14.13 21.62 3.39
C ASP A 546 -14.83 22.87 3.98
N GLU A 547 -16.04 22.71 4.53
CA GLU A 547 -16.82 23.75 5.22
C GLU A 547 -16.82 23.58 6.75
N PRO A 548 -16.82 24.68 7.54
CA PRO A 548 -16.90 24.62 8.99
C PRO A 548 -18.34 24.37 9.50
N PHE A 549 -18.51 23.34 10.34
CA PHE A 549 -19.75 23.08 11.09
C PHE A 549 -19.56 23.34 12.60
N GLU A 550 -20.67 23.44 13.35
CA GLU A 550 -20.66 23.82 14.78
C GLU A 550 -20.03 22.73 15.67
N ALA A 551 -19.01 23.11 16.46
CA ALA A 551 -18.43 22.29 17.50
C ALA A 551 -19.30 22.37 18.78
N VAL A 552 -20.20 21.40 18.94
CA VAL A 552 -21.15 21.34 20.05
C VAL A 552 -20.50 20.66 21.25
N ALA A 553 -20.36 21.39 22.36
CA ALA A 553 -19.79 20.87 23.59
C ALA A 553 -20.67 19.75 24.17
N GLY A 554 -20.12 18.54 24.31
CA GLY A 554 -20.91 17.35 24.65
C GLY A 554 -21.94 16.94 23.58
N GLY A 555 -21.69 17.29 22.31
CA GLY A 555 -22.60 17.07 21.18
C GLY A 555 -22.80 15.61 20.76
N ALA A 556 -23.47 15.41 19.63
CA ALA A 556 -23.57 14.12 18.97
C ALA A 556 -22.19 13.66 18.46
N ASP A 557 -22.01 12.35 18.30
CA ASP A 557 -20.80 11.78 17.70
C ASP A 557 -20.78 12.10 16.20
N ILE A 558 -19.64 12.56 15.71
CA ILE A 558 -19.46 13.03 14.33
C ILE A 558 -19.31 11.78 13.45
N LYS A 559 -20.33 11.48 12.65
CA LYS A 559 -20.30 10.44 11.62
C LYS A 559 -19.86 11.02 10.28
N LEU A 560 -19.05 10.26 9.55
CA LEU A 560 -18.65 10.51 8.16
C LEU A 560 -19.00 9.29 7.29
N PRO A 561 -19.02 9.43 5.95
CA PRO A 561 -18.93 8.29 5.03
C PRO A 561 -17.60 7.53 5.17
N ALA A 562 -17.51 6.38 4.50
CA ALA A 562 -16.24 5.71 4.24
C ALA A 562 -15.21 6.68 3.64
N GLY A 563 -13.93 6.56 4.02
CA GLY A 563 -12.84 7.35 3.43
C GLY A 563 -11.74 7.72 4.42
N LYS A 564 -10.76 8.50 3.93
CA LYS A 564 -9.67 9.06 4.73
C LYS A 564 -9.86 10.55 4.94
N TYR A 565 -9.54 11.04 6.12
CA TYR A 565 -9.88 12.40 6.53
C TYR A 565 -8.79 13.07 7.36
N ILE A 566 -8.78 14.40 7.33
CA ILE A 566 -8.16 15.24 8.35
C ILE A 566 -9.24 16.15 8.93
N ALA A 567 -9.27 16.28 10.25
CA ALA A 567 -10.23 17.11 10.97
C ALA A 567 -9.50 18.22 11.72
N THR A 568 -10.01 19.45 11.63
CA THR A 568 -9.46 20.62 12.33
C THR A 568 -10.51 21.21 13.26
N LEU A 569 -10.21 21.25 14.56
CA LEU A 569 -11.00 21.95 15.57
C LEU A 569 -10.45 23.37 15.79
N ASP A 570 -11.33 24.36 15.68
CA ASP A 570 -11.11 25.71 16.20
C ASP A 570 -11.92 25.88 17.51
N PRO A 571 -11.27 25.85 18.69
CA PRO A 571 -11.96 25.92 19.97
C PRO A 571 -12.39 27.34 20.38
N GLU A 572 -11.86 28.39 19.74
CA GLU A 572 -12.30 29.78 19.98
C GLU A 572 -13.54 30.11 19.15
N ALA A 573 -13.52 29.79 17.85
CA ALA A 573 -14.67 29.92 16.96
C ALA A 573 -15.77 28.89 17.23
N LYS A 574 -15.41 27.75 17.86
CA LYS A 574 -16.24 26.56 18.04
C LYS A 574 -16.74 25.99 16.71
N THR A 575 -15.80 25.73 15.82
CA THR A 575 -16.06 25.09 14.54
C THR A 575 -15.14 23.91 14.30
N ILE A 576 -15.66 22.88 13.64
CA ILE A 576 -14.87 21.77 13.10
C ILE A 576 -14.95 21.84 11.58
N VAL A 577 -13.81 21.69 10.92
CA VAL A 577 -13.71 21.45 9.47
C VAL A 577 -13.23 20.00 9.28
N VAL A 578 -13.79 19.29 8.31
CA VAL A 578 -13.32 17.97 7.87
C VAL A 578 -13.01 18.05 6.39
N VAL A 579 -11.83 17.58 5.99
CA VAL A 579 -11.41 17.47 4.58
C VAL A 579 -11.18 16.00 4.23
N ASN A 580 -11.60 15.57 3.04
CA ASN A 580 -11.32 14.23 2.51
C ASN A 580 -9.87 14.21 1.97
N ALA A 581 -9.04 13.32 2.51
CA ALA A 581 -7.63 13.16 2.14
C ALA A 581 -7.42 12.37 0.83
N SER A 582 -8.46 11.72 0.31
CA SER A 582 -8.43 10.82 -0.86
C SER A 582 -9.19 11.36 -2.08
N LYS A 583 -9.42 12.67 -2.17
CA LYS A 583 -10.15 13.33 -3.28
C LYS A 583 -9.38 13.29 -4.62
N SER A 584 -9.33 12.13 -5.27
CA SER A 584 -8.65 11.89 -6.54
C SER A 584 -9.61 11.85 -7.74
N TRP A 585 -9.05 11.98 -8.95
CA TRP A 585 -9.66 11.41 -10.16
C TRP A 585 -9.21 9.96 -10.32
N GLY A 586 -10.09 9.11 -10.82
CA GLY A 586 -9.84 7.70 -11.12
C GLY A 586 -10.21 7.34 -12.55
N VAL A 587 -9.57 6.29 -13.10
CA VAL A 587 -9.87 5.71 -14.42
C VAL A 587 -10.64 4.40 -14.24
N ILE A 588 -11.75 4.23 -14.97
CA ILE A 588 -12.63 3.06 -14.87
C ILE A 588 -13.12 2.62 -16.25
N GLY A 589 -13.34 1.32 -16.46
CA GLY A 589 -13.90 0.84 -17.73
C GLY A 589 -14.06 -0.66 -17.86
N ASN A 590 -14.25 -1.11 -19.09
CA ASN A 590 -14.34 -2.53 -19.44
C ASN A 590 -13.08 -3.34 -19.03
N PHE A 591 -11.92 -2.70 -18.87
CA PHE A 591 -10.65 -3.35 -18.52
C PHE A 591 -10.63 -3.89 -17.07
N ASN A 592 -11.43 -3.30 -16.17
CA ASN A 592 -11.64 -3.75 -14.79
C ASN A 592 -13.13 -4.01 -14.48
N GLY A 593 -13.93 -4.29 -15.52
CA GLY A 593 -15.35 -4.63 -15.38
C GLY A 593 -16.26 -3.52 -14.84
N TRP A 594 -15.77 -2.28 -14.75
CA TRP A 594 -16.40 -1.16 -14.04
C TRP A 594 -16.61 -1.41 -12.53
N ALA A 595 -15.71 -2.16 -11.89
CA ALA A 595 -15.78 -2.44 -10.45
C ALA A 595 -15.17 -1.32 -9.58
N GLU A 596 -13.86 -1.10 -9.73
CA GLU A 596 -13.04 -0.15 -8.97
C GLU A 596 -12.43 0.90 -9.92
N ASP A 597 -11.81 1.95 -9.38
CA ASP A 597 -11.03 2.91 -10.17
C ASP A 597 -9.53 2.65 -10.06
N VAL A 598 -8.80 3.08 -11.08
CA VAL A 598 -7.35 3.22 -11.03
C VAL A 598 -7.02 4.68 -10.77
N ASP A 599 -6.56 4.98 -9.57
CA ASP A 599 -6.21 6.33 -9.11
C ASP A 599 -5.31 7.10 -10.09
N MET A 600 -5.59 8.39 -10.24
CA MET A 600 -4.77 9.36 -10.94
C MET A 600 -4.06 10.27 -9.94
N THR A 601 -2.78 10.53 -10.17
CA THR A 601 -1.99 11.51 -9.39
C THR A 601 -2.04 12.87 -10.07
N GLU A 602 -2.26 13.95 -9.31
CA GLU A 602 -2.07 15.31 -9.82
C GLU A 602 -0.56 15.60 -9.96
N VAL A 603 -0.08 15.82 -11.18
CA VAL A 603 1.36 16.00 -11.48
C VAL A 603 1.76 17.47 -11.59
N VAL A 604 0.81 18.33 -11.94
CA VAL A 604 0.83 19.80 -11.82
C VAL A 604 -0.62 20.26 -11.56
N PRO A 605 -0.87 21.43 -10.93
CA PRO A 605 -2.22 21.87 -10.58
C PRO A 605 -3.23 21.79 -11.75
N GLY A 606 -4.30 21.02 -11.54
CA GLY A 606 -5.35 20.73 -12.51
C GLY A 606 -4.98 19.72 -13.61
N VAL A 607 -3.87 18.97 -13.50
CA VAL A 607 -3.46 17.94 -14.46
C VAL A 607 -3.18 16.61 -13.75
N TRP A 608 -4.01 15.63 -14.05
CA TRP A 608 -4.09 14.32 -13.40
C TRP A 608 -3.61 13.23 -14.37
N VAL A 609 -2.81 12.29 -13.87
CA VAL A 609 -2.20 11.21 -14.67
C VAL A 609 -2.31 9.87 -13.94
N SER A 610 -2.83 8.84 -14.61
CA SER A 610 -2.90 7.48 -14.05
C SER A 610 -1.55 6.75 -14.14
N PRO A 611 -1.32 5.66 -13.40
CA PRO A 611 -0.32 4.65 -13.80
C PRO A 611 -0.65 4.07 -15.18
N VAL A 612 0.25 3.27 -15.75
CA VAL A 612 0.00 2.61 -17.04
C VAL A 612 -1.05 1.51 -16.87
N ILE A 613 -2.15 1.62 -17.61
CA ILE A 613 -3.29 0.69 -17.62
C ILE A 613 -3.34 -0.02 -18.97
N GLU A 614 -3.58 -1.33 -18.98
CA GLU A 614 -3.88 -2.08 -20.21
C GLU A 614 -5.36 -1.85 -20.60
N LEU A 615 -5.62 -0.71 -21.26
CA LEU A 615 -6.99 -0.27 -21.54
C LEU A 615 -7.65 -1.17 -22.61
N THR A 616 -8.92 -1.49 -22.40
CA THR A 616 -9.81 -2.06 -23.44
C THR A 616 -10.76 -0.97 -23.95
N GLU A 617 -11.35 -1.14 -25.14
CA GLU A 617 -12.37 -0.19 -25.63
C GLU A 617 -13.53 -0.04 -24.62
N GLY A 618 -13.92 1.20 -24.31
CA GLY A 618 -14.96 1.54 -23.35
C GLY A 618 -14.41 1.82 -21.94
N TRP A 619 -13.83 3.00 -21.74
CA TRP A 619 -13.38 3.52 -20.45
C TRP A 619 -13.71 5.01 -20.28
N LYS A 620 -13.71 5.48 -19.03
CA LYS A 620 -14.00 6.85 -18.60
C LYS A 620 -13.13 7.23 -17.41
N ILE A 621 -13.29 8.45 -16.92
CA ILE A 621 -12.78 8.87 -15.61
C ILE A 621 -13.94 9.34 -14.72
N ARG A 622 -13.80 9.19 -13.41
CA ARG A 622 -14.67 9.78 -12.38
C ARG A 622 -13.85 10.33 -11.22
N TYR A 623 -14.50 10.99 -10.26
CA TYR A 623 -13.87 11.69 -9.15
C TYR A 623 -14.46 11.22 -7.83
N ASP A 624 -13.61 10.95 -6.83
CA ASP A 624 -14.03 10.45 -5.49
C ASP A 624 -14.91 9.17 -5.61
N ASP A 625 -14.55 8.27 -6.55
CA ASP A 625 -15.32 7.11 -7.05
C ASP A 625 -16.79 7.39 -7.44
N GLY A 626 -17.19 8.65 -7.53
CA GLY A 626 -18.57 9.09 -7.67
C GLY A 626 -19.01 9.22 -9.13
N TRP A 627 -20.10 8.53 -9.50
CA TRP A 627 -20.73 8.74 -10.82
C TRP A 627 -21.29 10.15 -11.02
N GLU A 628 -21.46 10.94 -9.95
CA GLU A 628 -21.93 12.33 -10.03
C GLU A 628 -20.97 13.24 -10.82
N VAL A 629 -19.66 13.04 -10.66
CA VAL A 629 -18.60 13.84 -11.31
C VAL A 629 -17.74 12.93 -12.18
N ASN A 630 -18.31 12.49 -13.30
CA ASN A 630 -17.60 11.70 -14.31
C ASN A 630 -17.27 12.53 -15.57
N ARG A 631 -16.31 12.06 -16.37
CA ARG A 631 -16.05 12.54 -17.74
C ARG A 631 -15.93 11.36 -18.71
N GLY A 632 -16.56 11.51 -19.88
CA GLY A 632 -16.31 10.71 -21.07
C GLY A 632 -15.85 11.61 -22.22
N GLY A 633 -15.81 11.09 -23.44
CA GLY A 633 -15.35 11.85 -24.61
C GLY A 633 -15.67 11.19 -25.94
N ALA A 634 -15.17 11.81 -27.02
CA ALA A 634 -15.08 11.12 -28.31
C ALA A 634 -13.89 10.15 -28.31
N THR A 635 -13.92 9.11 -29.15
CA THR A 635 -12.77 8.22 -29.35
C THR A 635 -11.61 8.98 -30.02
N PRO A 636 -10.40 9.06 -29.41
CA PRO A 636 -9.20 9.59 -30.06
C PRO A 636 -8.81 8.75 -31.28
N SER A 637 -8.21 9.37 -32.30
CA SER A 637 -7.74 8.65 -33.50
C SER A 637 -6.46 7.84 -33.27
N GLU A 638 -5.63 8.27 -32.32
CA GLU A 638 -4.43 7.56 -31.85
C GLU A 638 -4.03 8.07 -30.45
N ALA A 639 -3.04 7.43 -29.84
CA ALA A 639 -2.55 7.81 -28.51
C ALA A 639 -1.99 9.24 -28.48
N GLY A 640 -2.28 9.97 -27.39
CA GLY A 640 -1.88 11.37 -27.23
C GLY A 640 -2.82 12.41 -27.85
N VAL A 641 -3.75 12.03 -28.72
CA VAL A 641 -4.72 13.00 -29.30
C VAL A 641 -5.71 13.44 -28.22
N ALA A 642 -5.77 14.75 -27.97
CA ALA A 642 -6.69 15.34 -27.00
C ALA A 642 -8.13 15.34 -27.50
N VAL A 643 -9.04 14.88 -26.65
CA VAL A 643 -10.49 14.95 -26.85
C VAL A 643 -11.14 15.73 -25.69
N ALA A 644 -12.26 16.39 -25.97
CA ALA A 644 -12.98 17.13 -24.95
C ALA A 644 -13.49 16.20 -23.83
N ALA A 645 -13.23 16.57 -22.58
CA ALA A 645 -13.87 15.96 -21.42
C ALA A 645 -15.32 16.44 -21.36
N VAL A 646 -16.25 15.48 -21.37
CA VAL A 646 -17.69 15.74 -21.37
C VAL A 646 -18.31 15.16 -20.10
N PRO A 647 -18.92 15.98 -19.22
CA PRO A 647 -19.71 15.50 -18.10
C PRO A 647 -20.80 14.53 -18.56
N GLY A 648 -20.82 13.30 -18.03
CA GLY A 648 -21.75 12.26 -18.49
C GLY A 648 -21.50 11.74 -19.92
N GLY A 649 -20.37 12.10 -20.54
CA GLY A 649 -20.05 11.77 -21.93
C GLY A 649 -19.90 10.27 -22.22
N SER A 650 -19.86 9.92 -23.50
CA SER A 650 -19.65 8.57 -24.00
C SER A 650 -18.33 7.95 -23.53
N ASP A 651 -18.31 6.63 -23.42
CA ASP A 651 -17.11 5.86 -23.11
C ASP A 651 -16.09 6.01 -24.23
N ILE A 652 -14.82 6.16 -23.86
CA ILE A 652 -13.70 6.32 -24.78
C ILE A 652 -13.24 4.94 -25.26
N ASN A 653 -13.09 4.78 -26.58
CA ASN A 653 -12.81 3.48 -27.21
C ASN A 653 -11.39 3.45 -27.77
N LEU A 654 -10.40 3.65 -26.90
CA LEU A 654 -8.96 3.54 -27.22
C LEU A 654 -8.35 2.46 -26.34
N ALA A 655 -7.77 1.42 -26.95
CA ALA A 655 -7.22 0.26 -26.25
C ALA A 655 -5.68 0.16 -26.34
N GLY A 656 -5.06 -0.47 -25.35
CA GLY A 656 -3.63 -0.70 -25.19
C GLY A 656 -3.04 -0.11 -23.90
N ALA A 657 -1.80 -0.48 -23.59
CA ALA A 657 -1.05 0.00 -22.43
C ALA A 657 -0.77 1.52 -22.48
N TYR A 658 -1.48 2.30 -21.66
CA TYR A 658 -1.27 3.76 -21.55
C TYR A 658 -1.54 4.28 -20.13
N SER A 659 -0.83 5.33 -19.73
CA SER A 659 -1.35 6.25 -18.71
C SER A 659 -2.42 7.16 -19.33
N VAL A 660 -3.57 7.28 -18.70
CA VAL A 660 -4.59 8.29 -19.03
C VAL A 660 -4.17 9.63 -18.42
N VAL A 661 -4.48 10.71 -19.13
CA VAL A 661 -4.25 12.10 -18.70
C VAL A 661 -5.57 12.84 -18.74
N TYR A 662 -5.88 13.55 -17.66
CA TYR A 662 -6.98 14.51 -17.59
C TYR A 662 -6.45 15.89 -17.20
N ASN A 663 -6.73 16.89 -18.03
CA ASN A 663 -6.43 18.29 -17.71
C ASN A 663 -7.75 18.99 -17.39
N ALA A 664 -8.00 19.24 -16.12
CA ALA A 664 -9.19 19.91 -15.59
C ALA A 664 -9.23 21.41 -15.95
N ASN A 665 -8.08 22.04 -16.21
CA ASN A 665 -8.02 23.46 -16.56
C ASN A 665 -8.71 23.72 -17.92
N SER A 666 -8.40 22.89 -18.93
CA SER A 666 -8.98 23.00 -20.28
C SER A 666 -10.04 21.94 -20.60
N GLU A 667 -10.38 21.08 -19.63
CA GLU A 667 -11.32 19.95 -19.75
C GLU A 667 -11.03 19.07 -20.99
N VAL A 668 -9.82 18.49 -21.03
CA VAL A 668 -9.43 17.49 -22.06
C VAL A 668 -8.95 16.18 -21.43
N ILE A 669 -9.17 15.09 -22.17
CA ILE A 669 -8.62 13.76 -21.89
C ILE A 669 -7.71 13.36 -23.05
N TYR A 670 -6.57 12.74 -22.74
CA TYR A 670 -5.68 12.08 -23.69
C TYR A 670 -4.95 10.92 -23.01
N THR A 671 -4.08 10.23 -23.73
CA THR A 671 -3.13 9.27 -23.16
C THR A 671 -1.73 9.84 -23.17
N LEU A 672 -0.95 9.61 -22.11
CA LEU A 672 0.45 10.03 -22.04
C LEU A 672 1.23 9.18 -23.06
N ARG A 673 1.75 9.86 -24.09
CA ARG A 673 2.73 9.26 -24.98
C ARG A 673 4.07 9.98 -24.93
N TRP A 674 4.11 11.31 -24.97
CA TRP A 674 5.32 12.07 -24.60
C TRP A 674 5.05 12.89 -23.33
N GLY A 675 6.05 13.02 -22.48
CA GLY A 675 6.01 13.82 -21.25
C GLY A 675 7.29 14.60 -21.05
N VAL A 676 7.19 15.76 -20.38
CA VAL A 676 8.34 16.57 -19.95
C VAL A 676 8.74 16.12 -18.55
N VAL A 677 9.94 15.57 -18.41
CA VAL A 677 10.47 14.99 -17.17
C VAL A 677 11.66 15.81 -16.70
N GLY A 678 11.84 16.04 -15.40
CA GLY A 678 12.95 16.87 -14.93
C GLY A 678 13.01 17.14 -13.44
N SER A 679 13.98 17.98 -13.07
CA SER A 679 13.98 18.78 -11.85
C SER A 679 13.51 20.17 -12.25
N ILE A 680 12.29 20.53 -11.83
CA ILE A 680 11.61 21.79 -12.19
C ILE A 680 11.12 22.45 -10.90
N ALA A 681 11.84 23.47 -10.42
CA ALA A 681 11.65 24.12 -9.13
C ALA A 681 10.33 24.88 -8.97
N SER A 682 9.56 25.07 -10.06
CA SER A 682 8.22 25.68 -10.03
C SER A 682 7.09 24.69 -9.72
N ILE A 683 7.38 23.38 -9.72
CA ILE A 683 6.42 22.31 -9.46
C ILE A 683 6.90 21.57 -8.20
N ASP A 684 6.15 21.66 -7.12
CA ASP A 684 6.57 21.06 -5.85
C ASP A 684 6.69 19.53 -5.94
N GLY A 685 7.70 18.98 -5.27
CA GLY A 685 8.06 17.56 -5.34
C GLY A 685 8.51 17.03 -6.73
N PHE A 686 8.52 17.83 -7.80
CA PHE A 686 8.73 17.32 -9.16
C PHE A 686 10.18 16.86 -9.42
N ASN A 687 10.30 15.64 -9.95
CA ASN A 687 11.56 14.94 -10.10
C ASN A 687 11.54 14.01 -11.33
N TRP A 688 12.69 13.40 -11.64
CA TRP A 688 12.94 12.54 -12.83
C TRP A 688 12.09 11.26 -12.95
N ASN A 689 11.11 11.08 -12.06
CA ASN A 689 10.15 9.98 -12.06
C ASN A 689 8.70 10.44 -12.32
N ALA A 690 8.46 11.73 -12.59
CA ALA A 690 7.16 12.28 -12.99
C ALA A 690 7.26 13.02 -14.34
N ASP A 691 6.13 13.14 -15.04
CA ASP A 691 6.05 13.77 -16.36
C ASP A 691 4.96 14.83 -16.37
N VAL A 692 5.24 16.01 -16.93
CA VAL A 692 4.22 16.95 -17.39
C VAL A 692 3.75 16.49 -18.78
N PRO A 693 2.53 15.96 -18.94
CA PRO A 693 2.14 15.20 -20.13
C PRO A 693 1.92 16.10 -21.36
N MET A 694 2.40 15.64 -22.52
CA MET A 694 2.26 16.34 -23.80
C MET A 694 1.15 15.71 -24.68
N ASN A 695 0.32 16.55 -25.30
CA ASN A 695 -0.71 16.10 -26.25
C ASN A 695 -0.22 16.19 -27.71
N LEU A 696 -0.77 15.35 -28.58
CA LEU A 696 -0.53 15.38 -30.02
C LEU A 696 -1.46 16.39 -30.70
N GLY A 697 -0.89 17.26 -31.54
CA GLY A 697 -1.61 18.19 -32.41
C GLY A 697 -1.84 17.65 -33.82
N THR A 698 -2.80 18.24 -34.52
CA THR A 698 -3.20 17.90 -35.89
C THR A 698 -2.14 18.18 -36.97
N ASP A 699 -1.00 18.75 -36.60
CA ASP A 699 0.20 18.95 -37.42
C ASP A 699 1.29 17.89 -37.16
N GLY A 700 1.03 16.92 -36.27
CA GLY A 700 1.97 15.85 -35.91
C GLY A 700 2.99 16.22 -34.85
N LYS A 701 2.85 17.39 -34.20
CA LYS A 701 3.74 17.85 -33.12
C LYS A 701 3.14 17.58 -31.75
N TRP A 702 4.02 17.46 -30.75
CA TRP A 702 3.65 17.26 -29.35
C TRP A 702 3.76 18.57 -28.58
N TYR A 703 2.76 18.88 -27.75
CA TYR A 703 2.62 20.14 -27.03
C TYR A 703 2.48 19.88 -25.52
N SER A 704 3.33 20.50 -24.69
CA SER A 704 3.13 20.48 -23.23
C SER A 704 2.03 21.48 -22.81
N THR A 705 1.54 21.38 -21.57
CA THR A 705 0.98 22.57 -20.90
C THR A 705 2.11 23.61 -20.68
N PRO A 706 1.83 24.92 -20.65
CA PRO A 706 2.84 25.91 -20.29
C PRO A 706 3.29 25.76 -18.83
N MET A 707 4.59 25.80 -18.58
CA MET A 707 5.19 25.65 -17.25
C MET A 707 6.23 26.74 -16.98
N ALA A 708 6.38 27.15 -15.72
CA ALA A 708 7.43 28.08 -15.33
C ALA A 708 8.77 27.33 -15.24
N LEU A 709 9.81 27.86 -15.88
CA LEU A 709 11.17 27.29 -15.90
C LEU A 709 12.17 28.40 -15.57
N THR A 710 13.18 28.05 -14.80
CA THR A 710 14.33 28.88 -14.42
C THR A 710 15.60 28.39 -15.12
N THR A 711 16.61 29.25 -15.19
CA THR A 711 17.93 28.91 -15.71
C THR A 711 18.68 27.81 -14.94
N GLU A 712 18.16 27.39 -13.77
CA GLU A 712 18.69 26.28 -12.97
C GLU A 712 17.94 24.95 -13.22
N ASP A 713 16.75 24.99 -13.83
CA ASP A 713 15.92 23.81 -14.08
C ASP A 713 16.49 22.93 -15.20
N ARG A 714 16.35 21.61 -15.00
CA ARG A 714 16.88 20.58 -15.88
C ARG A 714 15.78 19.62 -16.28
N PHE A 715 15.52 19.52 -17.58
CA PHE A 715 14.42 18.71 -18.09
C PHE A 715 14.77 18.02 -19.41
N LYS A 716 14.03 16.97 -19.71
CA LYS A 716 14.07 16.18 -20.94
C LYS A 716 12.63 15.92 -21.37
N ILE A 717 12.43 15.28 -22.52
CA ILE A 717 11.15 14.61 -22.80
C ILE A 717 11.36 13.11 -22.94
N ARG A 718 10.36 12.31 -22.59
CA ARG A 718 10.42 10.84 -22.70
C ARG A 718 9.10 10.23 -23.16
N GLU A 719 9.19 9.08 -23.82
CA GLU A 719 8.01 8.35 -24.30
C GLU A 719 7.45 7.40 -23.22
N PHE A 720 6.12 7.37 -23.05
CA PHE A 720 5.38 6.50 -22.11
C PHE A 720 5.87 6.55 -20.65
N ALA A 721 6.37 7.70 -20.20
CA ALA A 721 7.04 7.89 -18.90
C ALA A 721 8.28 6.98 -18.66
N GLY A 722 8.73 6.25 -19.69
CA GLY A 722 9.86 5.32 -19.65
C GLY A 722 11.14 5.92 -20.20
N TRP A 723 12.29 5.44 -19.74
CA TRP A 723 13.59 6.02 -20.13
C TRP A 723 14.12 5.55 -21.50
N ASP A 724 13.60 4.46 -22.07
CA ASP A 724 14.10 3.83 -23.29
C ASP A 724 14.08 4.74 -24.52
N ASN A 725 13.09 5.64 -24.62
CA ASN A 725 12.94 6.58 -25.74
C ASN A 725 12.81 8.02 -25.23
N ASN A 726 13.93 8.62 -24.83
CA ASN A 726 14.00 10.01 -24.34
C ASN A 726 14.72 10.95 -25.32
N ARG A 727 14.49 12.26 -25.21
CA ARG A 727 15.16 13.32 -25.98
C ARG A 727 15.74 14.40 -25.09
N GLY A 728 16.87 14.94 -25.53
CA GLY A 728 17.58 16.05 -24.90
C GLY A 728 18.46 16.80 -25.91
N GLY A 729 18.95 17.98 -25.55
CA GLY A 729 19.68 18.89 -26.45
C GLY A 729 20.04 20.23 -25.80
N GLU A 730 20.55 21.17 -26.60
CA GLU A 730 21.00 22.50 -26.15
C GLU A 730 20.07 23.60 -26.70
N CYS A 731 19.32 24.29 -25.81
CA CYS A 731 18.50 25.43 -26.19
C CYS A 731 19.35 26.72 -26.26
N ALA A 732 19.66 27.18 -27.47
CA ALA A 732 20.41 28.42 -27.67
C ALA A 732 19.55 29.70 -27.55
N ALA A 733 18.23 29.61 -27.76
CA ALA A 733 17.29 30.73 -27.72
C ALA A 733 15.83 30.25 -27.59
N ILE A 734 15.00 31.06 -26.91
CA ILE A 734 13.53 30.90 -26.87
C ILE A 734 12.93 31.24 -28.25
N GLY A 735 11.95 30.47 -28.69
CA GLY A 735 11.20 30.67 -29.95
C GLY A 735 11.92 30.20 -31.22
N GLU A 736 13.09 29.58 -31.10
CA GLU A 736 13.85 29.01 -32.22
C GLU A 736 13.98 27.48 -32.00
N PRO A 737 13.50 26.62 -32.93
CA PRO A 737 13.64 25.17 -32.79
C PRO A 737 15.11 24.71 -32.77
N PHE A 738 15.49 23.95 -31.74
CA PHE A 738 16.81 23.36 -31.60
C PHE A 738 16.74 21.83 -31.80
N ALA A 739 17.84 21.25 -32.30
CA ALA A 739 17.93 19.81 -32.52
C ALA A 739 18.04 19.06 -31.19
N VAL A 740 17.32 17.94 -31.07
CA VAL A 740 17.41 17.01 -29.96
C VAL A 740 17.82 15.63 -30.44
N THR A 741 18.41 14.83 -29.56
CA THR A 741 18.86 13.46 -29.88
C THR A 741 18.31 12.45 -28.89
N ALA A 742 18.15 11.21 -29.35
CA ALA A 742 17.85 10.07 -28.49
C ALA A 742 18.95 9.93 -27.42
N GLY A 743 18.57 9.99 -26.13
CA GLY A 743 19.53 9.99 -25.02
C GLY A 743 20.37 11.27 -24.87
N GLY A 744 20.00 12.38 -25.52
CA GLY A 744 20.73 13.66 -25.48
C GLY A 744 20.82 14.29 -24.07
N SER A 745 21.58 15.37 -23.95
CA SER A 745 21.80 16.09 -22.68
C SER A 745 20.52 16.66 -22.07
N ASP A 746 20.51 16.84 -20.75
CA ASP A 746 19.51 17.66 -20.06
C ASP A 746 19.37 19.01 -20.77
N MET A 747 18.13 19.44 -20.98
CA MET A 747 17.78 20.76 -21.51
C MET A 747 17.65 21.76 -20.36
N PHE A 748 18.01 23.01 -20.65
CA PHE A 748 17.93 24.16 -19.78
C PHE A 748 17.23 25.29 -20.54
N VAL A 749 16.58 26.23 -19.86
CA VAL A 749 16.13 27.47 -20.50
C VAL A 749 17.23 28.55 -20.46
N PRO A 750 17.43 29.37 -21.51
CA PRO A 750 18.43 30.43 -21.53
C PRO A 750 18.02 31.69 -20.72
N ALA A 751 16.79 31.74 -20.21
CA ALA A 751 16.27 32.78 -19.32
C ALA A 751 15.05 32.26 -18.55
N ASP A 752 14.83 32.75 -17.32
CA ASP A 752 13.65 32.40 -16.53
C ASP A 752 12.35 32.89 -17.20
N GLY A 753 11.28 32.09 -17.19
CA GLY A 753 10.00 32.45 -17.81
C GLY A 753 8.98 31.31 -17.80
N VAL A 754 7.79 31.57 -18.36
CA VAL A 754 6.78 30.52 -18.61
C VAL A 754 6.85 30.11 -20.08
N TYR A 755 6.98 28.82 -20.33
CA TYR A 755 7.19 28.26 -21.68
C TYR A 755 6.33 27.01 -21.92
N MET A 756 5.87 26.86 -23.16
CA MET A 756 5.37 25.60 -23.71
C MET A 756 6.51 24.92 -24.48
N LEU A 757 6.67 23.61 -24.32
CA LEU A 757 7.51 22.80 -25.19
C LEU A 757 6.72 22.32 -26.40
N VAL A 758 7.29 22.49 -27.60
CA VAL A 758 6.78 21.91 -28.84
C VAL A 758 7.80 20.92 -29.39
N TYR A 759 7.49 19.64 -29.41
CA TYR A 759 8.36 18.60 -29.97
C TYR A 759 7.88 18.14 -31.34
N ASP A 760 8.73 18.32 -32.34
CA ASP A 760 8.55 17.87 -33.71
C ASP A 760 9.31 16.55 -33.91
N ALA A 761 8.61 15.43 -33.69
CA ALA A 761 9.16 14.08 -33.79
C ALA A 761 9.55 13.67 -35.23
N ALA A 762 9.07 14.39 -36.25
CA ALA A 762 9.43 14.14 -37.65
C ALA A 762 10.77 14.78 -38.03
N ASN A 763 11.14 15.88 -37.36
CA ASN A 763 12.41 16.59 -37.58
C ASN A 763 13.43 16.41 -36.45
N GLU A 764 13.04 15.78 -35.33
CA GLU A 764 13.83 15.63 -34.08
C GLU A 764 14.30 16.99 -33.55
N THR A 765 13.35 17.91 -33.38
CA THR A 765 13.59 19.27 -32.84
C THR A 765 12.59 19.63 -31.75
N ILE A 766 13.02 20.44 -30.78
CA ILE A 766 12.15 21.06 -29.76
C ILE A 766 12.19 22.58 -29.91
N GLU A 767 11.04 23.23 -29.79
CA GLU A 767 10.93 24.68 -29.59
C GLU A 767 10.46 24.94 -28.16
N LEU A 768 11.19 25.78 -27.42
CA LEU A 768 10.74 26.35 -26.15
C LEU A 768 10.09 27.71 -26.45
N THR A 769 8.77 27.81 -26.30
CA THR A 769 8.00 28.91 -26.89
C THR A 769 7.07 29.62 -25.91
N THR A 770 6.91 30.93 -26.09
CA THR A 770 5.88 31.73 -25.41
C THR A 770 4.59 31.85 -26.24
N ASN A 771 4.53 31.19 -27.40
CA ASN A 771 3.33 31.12 -28.23
C ASN A 771 2.28 30.14 -27.66
N PHE A 772 1.76 30.44 -26.47
CA PHE A 772 0.63 29.76 -25.85
C PHE A 772 -0.45 30.77 -25.45
N TRP A 773 -1.70 30.32 -25.40
CA TRP A 773 -2.86 31.14 -25.10
C TRP A 773 -3.55 30.69 -23.82
N GLY A 774 -3.98 31.66 -23.00
CA GLY A 774 -4.75 31.42 -21.78
C GLY A 774 -6.03 32.23 -21.74
N LEU A 775 -7.09 31.68 -21.14
CA LEU A 775 -8.35 32.34 -20.84
C LEU A 775 -8.21 33.21 -19.59
N ILE A 776 -8.79 34.41 -19.63
CA ILE A 776 -8.83 35.36 -18.51
C ILE A 776 -10.14 36.15 -18.54
N GLY A 777 -10.71 36.48 -17.37
CA GLY A 777 -11.99 37.19 -17.33
C GLY A 777 -12.54 37.41 -15.93
N ASN A 778 -13.81 37.83 -15.87
CA ASN A 778 -14.54 37.99 -14.61
C ASN A 778 -14.50 36.72 -13.75
N PHE A 779 -14.62 35.54 -14.38
CA PHE A 779 -14.65 34.22 -13.73
C PHE A 779 -13.41 33.92 -12.86
N ASN A 780 -12.26 34.54 -13.17
CA ASN A 780 -11.02 34.44 -12.38
C ASN A 780 -10.51 35.80 -11.89
N GLY A 781 -11.41 36.79 -11.80
CA GLY A 781 -11.11 38.14 -11.31
C GLY A 781 -10.07 38.91 -12.14
N TRP A 782 -9.82 38.50 -13.39
CA TRP A 782 -8.74 39.01 -14.25
C TRP A 782 -7.33 38.89 -13.64
N SER A 783 -7.11 37.87 -12.80
CA SER A 783 -5.90 37.73 -11.97
C SER A 783 -4.84 36.76 -12.53
N ALA A 784 -5.27 35.62 -13.08
CA ALA A 784 -4.43 34.57 -13.63
C ALA A 784 -5.01 34.07 -14.97
N ASP A 785 -4.30 33.15 -15.64
CA ASP A 785 -4.75 32.55 -16.90
C ASP A 785 -5.05 31.07 -16.71
N VAL A 786 -6.12 30.60 -17.37
CA VAL A 786 -6.39 29.17 -17.55
C VAL A 786 -5.89 28.78 -18.94
N PHE A 787 -4.79 28.04 -19.03
CA PHE A 787 -4.13 27.75 -20.31
C PHE A 787 -4.97 26.84 -21.21
N MET A 788 -5.04 27.20 -22.50
CA MET A 788 -5.73 26.43 -23.53
C MET A 788 -4.84 25.33 -24.08
N THR A 789 -5.42 24.17 -24.41
CA THR A 789 -4.72 23.07 -25.08
C THR A 789 -4.47 23.41 -26.54
N ASN A 790 -3.24 23.20 -27.02
CA ASN A 790 -2.89 23.37 -28.43
C ASN A 790 -3.29 22.11 -29.23
N LEU A 791 -4.11 22.26 -30.26
CA LEU A 791 -4.58 21.17 -31.13
C LEU A 791 -3.80 21.10 -32.46
N GLY A 792 -2.65 21.79 -32.56
CA GLY A 792 -1.85 21.91 -33.76
C GLY A 792 -2.46 22.86 -34.80
N ASN A 793 -1.68 23.17 -35.85
CA ASN A 793 -2.06 24.09 -36.94
C ASN A 793 -2.51 25.50 -36.49
N GLY A 794 -2.17 25.91 -35.26
CA GLY A 794 -2.61 27.19 -34.68
C GLY A 794 -4.01 27.18 -34.08
N VAL A 795 -4.62 26.01 -33.88
CA VAL A 795 -5.92 25.84 -33.23
C VAL A 795 -5.72 25.59 -31.72
N TRP A 796 -6.48 26.29 -30.89
CA TRP A 796 -6.44 26.22 -29.43
C TRP A 796 -7.81 25.92 -28.87
N ALA A 797 -7.91 25.09 -27.83
CA ALA A 797 -9.19 24.74 -27.23
C ALA A 797 -9.20 24.75 -25.70
N ALA A 798 -10.37 25.04 -25.14
CA ALA A 798 -10.72 24.81 -23.75
C ALA A 798 -12.23 24.53 -23.68
N TYR A 799 -12.60 23.42 -23.05
CA TYR A 799 -13.94 22.87 -23.06
C TYR A 799 -14.64 23.10 -21.72
N ASN A 800 -15.97 22.97 -21.70
CA ASN A 800 -16.80 23.00 -20.49
C ASN A 800 -16.64 24.27 -19.62
N GLN A 801 -16.20 25.39 -20.18
CA GLN A 801 -15.82 26.60 -19.45
C GLN A 801 -17.06 27.48 -19.17
N THR A 802 -17.23 27.96 -17.93
CA THR A 802 -18.38 28.81 -17.55
C THR A 802 -17.94 30.25 -17.24
N PHE A 803 -18.59 31.23 -17.87
CA PHE A 803 -18.17 32.64 -17.79
C PHE A 803 -19.24 33.57 -17.23
N GLU A 804 -19.07 34.05 -16.00
CA GLU A 804 -19.91 35.10 -15.41
C GLU A 804 -19.55 36.51 -15.94
N GLY A 805 -19.91 36.73 -17.21
CA GLY A 805 -19.69 37.99 -17.94
C GLY A 805 -18.38 38.00 -18.73
N GLY A 806 -17.76 39.17 -18.82
CA GLY A 806 -16.66 39.44 -19.75
C GLY A 806 -15.42 38.55 -19.59
N TRP A 807 -14.94 38.01 -20.70
CA TRP A 807 -13.71 37.21 -20.81
C TRP A 807 -12.94 37.49 -22.11
N LYS A 808 -11.68 37.05 -22.14
CA LYS A 808 -10.75 37.14 -23.26
C LYS A 808 -9.84 35.91 -23.28
N ILE A 809 -9.10 35.73 -24.38
CA ILE A 809 -7.86 34.96 -24.37
C ILE A 809 -6.66 35.91 -24.49
N ARG A 810 -5.50 35.52 -23.97
CA ARG A 810 -4.24 36.27 -24.18
C ARG A 810 -3.03 35.36 -24.35
N GLN A 811 -2.07 35.82 -25.14
CA GLN A 811 -0.84 35.09 -25.42
C GLN A 811 0.19 35.33 -24.31
N ALA A 812 0.96 34.31 -23.92
CA ALA A 812 2.05 34.40 -22.95
C ALA A 812 1.66 35.01 -21.57
N ALA A 813 0.39 34.92 -21.18
CA ALA A 813 -0.19 35.67 -20.05
C ALA A 813 0.04 37.21 -20.09
N GLY A 814 0.34 37.76 -21.27
CA GLY A 814 0.67 39.17 -21.50
C GLY A 814 -0.49 39.95 -22.13
N TRP A 815 -0.61 41.24 -21.80
CA TRP A 815 -1.67 42.08 -22.35
C TRP A 815 -1.41 42.60 -23.77
N ASP A 816 -0.16 42.59 -24.23
CA ASP A 816 0.25 43.13 -25.55
C ASP A 816 -0.38 42.39 -26.75
N ASN A 817 -0.72 41.11 -26.58
CA ASN A 817 -1.37 40.28 -27.60
C ASN A 817 -2.52 39.48 -26.98
N ASN A 818 -3.67 40.14 -26.77
CA ASN A 818 -4.92 39.53 -26.30
C ASN A 818 -5.93 39.40 -27.44
N ARG A 819 -7.02 38.63 -27.29
CA ARG A 819 -8.13 38.61 -28.25
C ARG A 819 -9.45 38.87 -27.54
N GLY A 820 -10.18 39.81 -28.11
CA GLY A 820 -11.54 40.16 -27.75
C GLY A 820 -12.39 40.37 -29.01
N GLY A 821 -13.70 40.26 -28.87
CA GLY A 821 -14.64 40.27 -29.98
C GLY A 821 -16.09 40.44 -29.50
N VAL A 822 -17.04 40.18 -30.39
CA VAL A 822 -18.47 40.18 -30.06
C VAL A 822 -19.02 38.79 -30.37
N PHE A 823 -19.38 38.04 -29.34
CA PHE A 823 -20.09 36.77 -29.49
C PHE A 823 -21.42 37.00 -30.21
N ALA A 824 -21.71 36.17 -31.22
CA ALA A 824 -22.87 36.32 -32.09
C ALA A 824 -23.93 35.24 -31.84
N GLU A 825 -23.55 33.97 -31.97
CA GLU A 825 -24.43 32.81 -31.79
C GLU A 825 -23.59 31.56 -31.45
N SER A 826 -24.19 30.62 -30.70
CA SER A 826 -23.54 29.37 -30.29
C SER A 826 -23.09 28.53 -31.50
N GLY A 827 -21.85 28.06 -31.48
CA GLY A 827 -21.28 27.20 -32.53
C GLY A 827 -20.96 27.92 -33.85
N ILE A 828 -21.10 29.25 -33.90
CA ILE A 828 -20.74 30.07 -35.08
C ILE A 828 -19.41 30.78 -34.81
N PRO A 829 -18.39 30.62 -35.70
CA PRO A 829 -17.14 31.37 -35.58
C PRO A 829 -17.38 32.88 -35.70
N PHE A 830 -16.76 33.66 -34.81
CA PHE A 830 -16.77 35.12 -34.85
C PHE A 830 -15.35 35.70 -34.83
N GLU A 831 -15.15 36.80 -35.56
CA GLU A 831 -13.89 37.52 -35.66
C GLU A 831 -13.45 38.07 -34.29
N VAL A 832 -12.17 37.92 -33.97
CA VAL A 832 -11.55 38.51 -32.79
C VAL A 832 -10.35 39.39 -33.16
N THR A 833 -10.04 40.37 -32.32
CA THR A 833 -9.02 41.41 -32.62
C THR A 833 -8.15 41.70 -31.41
N ASN A 834 -6.90 42.14 -31.66
CA ASN A 834 -6.00 42.52 -30.57
C ASN A 834 -6.49 43.77 -29.85
N GLY A 835 -6.68 43.67 -28.53
CA GLY A 835 -7.29 44.73 -27.72
C GLY A 835 -8.80 44.92 -27.98
N GLY A 836 -9.48 43.90 -28.53
CA GLY A 836 -10.92 43.92 -28.77
C GLY A 836 -11.79 44.06 -27.51
N ALA A 837 -13.11 44.08 -27.69
CA ALA A 837 -14.06 44.10 -26.57
C ALA A 837 -13.98 42.80 -25.75
N ASP A 838 -14.33 42.86 -24.46
CA ASP A 838 -14.48 41.66 -23.65
C ASP A 838 -15.66 40.84 -24.19
N ILE A 839 -15.43 39.54 -24.39
CA ILE A 839 -16.43 38.62 -24.94
C ILE A 839 -17.39 38.28 -23.79
N ASP A 840 -18.70 38.39 -24.04
CA ASP A 840 -19.74 38.01 -23.09
C ASP A 840 -20.64 36.95 -23.72
N THR A 841 -20.73 35.80 -23.05
CA THR A 841 -21.53 34.63 -23.45
C THR A 841 -22.71 34.39 -22.51
N GLY A 842 -23.04 35.38 -21.65
CA GLY A 842 -24.30 35.44 -20.91
C GLY A 842 -24.43 34.43 -19.75
N GLY A 843 -23.32 33.98 -19.16
CA GLY A 843 -23.32 32.98 -18.09
C GLY A 843 -23.39 31.52 -18.57
N ALA A 844 -23.36 31.27 -19.88
CA ALA A 844 -23.38 29.91 -20.42
C ALA A 844 -22.06 29.15 -20.21
N THR A 845 -22.17 27.85 -19.95
CA THR A 845 -21.08 26.88 -20.08
C THR A 845 -20.84 26.60 -21.56
N ILE A 846 -19.60 26.78 -22.03
CA ILE A 846 -19.24 26.74 -23.45
C ILE A 846 -17.96 25.95 -23.71
N ASP A 847 -17.90 25.36 -24.89
CA ASP A 847 -16.69 24.87 -25.54
C ASP A 847 -16.10 25.97 -26.43
N ILE A 848 -14.85 26.35 -26.18
CA ILE A 848 -14.12 27.39 -26.92
C ILE A 848 -13.09 26.73 -27.82
N VAL A 849 -13.11 27.12 -29.11
CA VAL A 849 -12.04 26.84 -30.07
C VAL A 849 -11.60 28.15 -30.72
N TYR A 850 -10.32 28.49 -30.62
CA TYR A 850 -9.70 29.65 -31.25
C TYR A 850 -8.81 29.20 -32.42
N ASP A 851 -9.05 29.74 -33.60
CA ASP A 851 -8.18 29.60 -34.77
C ASP A 851 -7.35 30.88 -34.91
N SER A 852 -6.05 30.77 -34.64
CA SER A 852 -5.09 31.89 -34.71
C SER A 852 -4.63 32.25 -36.14
N ALA A 853 -4.92 31.40 -37.14
CA ALA A 853 -4.65 31.69 -38.55
C ALA A 853 -5.84 32.41 -39.22
N ALA A 854 -7.07 32.09 -38.80
CA ALA A 854 -8.30 32.79 -39.18
C ALA A 854 -8.58 34.04 -38.32
N GLU A 855 -8.01 34.13 -37.11
CA GLU A 855 -8.34 35.12 -36.07
C GLU A 855 -9.83 35.09 -35.67
N THR A 856 -10.36 33.88 -35.49
CA THR A 856 -11.76 33.64 -35.08
C THR A 856 -11.86 32.76 -33.85
N ILE A 857 -12.89 33.00 -33.03
CA ILE A 857 -13.29 32.10 -31.94
C ILE A 857 -14.64 31.48 -32.28
N THR A 858 -14.76 30.17 -32.07
CA THR A 858 -16.04 29.46 -32.00
C THR A 858 -16.34 29.17 -30.54
N ALA A 859 -17.46 29.68 -30.04
CA ALA A 859 -17.95 29.42 -28.68
C ALA A 859 -19.27 28.63 -28.78
N THR A 860 -19.31 27.42 -28.22
CA THR A 860 -20.43 26.48 -28.38
C THR A 860 -21.01 26.13 -27.03
N ALA A 861 -22.24 26.55 -26.74
CA ALA A 861 -22.94 26.17 -25.51
C ALA A 861 -23.24 24.66 -25.45
N ARG A 862 -23.12 24.09 -24.25
CA ARG A 862 -23.52 22.72 -23.92
C ARG A 862 -24.96 22.64 -23.40
#